data_AF-A0A2G6FHF5-F1
#
_entry.id   AF-A0A2G6FHF5-F1
#
_cell.length_a   1.000
_cell.length_b   1.000
_cell.length_c   1.000
_cell.angle_alpha   90.00
_cell.angle_beta   90.00
_cell.angle_gamma   90.00
#
_symmetry.space_group_name_H-M   'P 1'
#
loop_
_entity.id
_entity.type
_entity.pdbx_description
1 polymer ?
#
loop_
_entity_poly.entity_id
_entity_poly.type
_entity_poly.pdbx_seq_one_letter_code
_entity_poly.pdbx_strand_id
1 'polypeptide(L)'
;MIPSARARRFSVLFPGSRSFSVCLCVLWFAVLVFTAASSSFAETTRAERLYYAAEARYNAFLADDKDKKFRDNWKEVIRDFRKAYQSDTTGILAPASLFMTGEAWRELYYISGLARDRIEAMGCYKRVIRRYPESRYRKRAGEELEKLRKREKSTKEGEEAKIAASTEGRLHHLTPRTEKSGHPRPEAAPDISGPDSEHRIVRRRSDAARSKEAFRAARERKSGDDISRIIAGKTGKRKGLGRIAGKVGRTRKPAASKLPKAADPAGAAPEGTRADAVAALPSDPVIISGMRVWSNPNYTRIVIDADRDTTYDHELLDAAGGKPQRLYVDFQNSRLGRNIDTRLPVNDNLLQSARAGQTKPDVVRVVADLKSFRSYKLFSLKNPFRAIIDIWGADTRQASRPVISTGTAAGAKNPEGAGRPASSGSGESGDIFPGEKLNRHGLAQQLGLGVRRIVIDAGHGGHDPGAIGYKKSVHEKDIALQISKRLARKIRTELKLEALLTRDRDTYLHLEERTAIANTRNADLFISIHCNAAASPKAYGMETYFLNLATDEDAVQVAVRENAASRKNISDLQAILNDLMQNAKINESSRLAGHIQKSMVNHMKSRYSKIKNKGVKKAPFYVLLGARMPSVLVEVSFISNPRECNRLTNSNYQEHLAAGILAGIRGYIRENNPRAFLPASSPRRKG
;
A
#
# COMPACT_ATOMS: atom_id res chain seq x y z
N MET A 1 -32.68 70.81 76.72
CA MET A 1 -32.30 72.18 76.33
C MET A 1 -31.49 72.11 75.04
N ILE A 2 -31.81 72.97 74.05
CA ILE A 2 -31.01 73.34 72.86
C ILE A 2 -30.76 72.21 71.80
N PRO A 3 -30.72 72.50 70.48
CA PRO A 3 -31.05 71.50 69.44
C PRO A 3 -29.99 71.32 68.32
N SER A 4 -30.39 70.57 67.27
CA SER A 4 -29.86 70.57 65.88
C SER A 4 -28.57 69.80 65.55
N ALA A 5 -28.71 68.77 64.71
CA ALA A 5 -27.83 68.56 63.55
C ALA A 5 -28.56 67.78 62.42
N ARG A 6 -28.35 68.19 61.16
CA ARG A 6 -29.04 67.69 59.96
C ARG A 6 -28.06 66.90 59.09
N ALA A 7 -28.21 65.58 58.98
CA ALA A 7 -27.32 64.74 58.15
C ALA A 7 -27.73 64.73 56.67
N ARG A 8 -26.80 65.04 55.76
CA ARG A 8 -26.98 64.90 54.30
C ARG A 8 -26.37 63.59 53.78
N ARG A 9 -26.90 63.14 52.64
CA ARG A 9 -26.58 61.90 51.93
C ARG A 9 -25.09 61.72 51.60
N PHE A 10 -24.64 60.48 51.61
CA PHE A 10 -23.64 59.97 50.66
C PHE A 10 -24.14 58.69 50.00
N SER A 11 -23.85 58.53 48.71
CA SER A 11 -24.36 57.44 47.86
C SER A 11 -23.24 56.45 47.55
N VAL A 12 -23.52 55.15 47.62
CA VAL A 12 -22.67 54.11 46.99
C VAL A 12 -23.58 53.12 46.25
N LEU A 13 -23.34 52.93 44.95
CA LEU A 13 -24.04 51.95 44.12
C LEU A 13 -23.27 50.62 44.06
N PHE A 14 -24.01 49.52 43.97
CA PHE A 14 -23.49 48.21 43.52
C PHE A 14 -24.43 47.59 42.46
N PRO A 15 -23.95 47.33 41.24
CA PRO A 15 -24.54 46.37 40.31
C PRO A 15 -23.82 45.00 40.41
N GLY A 16 -24.36 43.86 39.96
CA GLY A 16 -25.67 43.57 39.40
C GLY A 16 -25.76 42.07 39.01
N SER A 17 -26.87 41.40 39.32
CA SER A 17 -27.00 39.95 39.24
C SER A 17 -27.46 39.44 37.85
N ARG A 18 -26.52 39.20 36.92
CA ARG A 18 -26.84 38.59 35.60
C ARG A 18 -25.96 37.41 35.15
N SER A 19 -24.85 37.13 35.82
CA SER A 19 -23.88 36.12 35.35
C SER A 19 -24.24 34.66 35.67
N PHE A 20 -25.22 34.40 36.55
CA PHE A 20 -25.46 33.04 37.08
C PHE A 20 -26.37 32.17 36.19
N SER A 21 -27.42 32.75 35.59
CA SER A 21 -28.40 31.97 34.79
C SER A 21 -27.84 31.47 33.45
N VAL A 22 -26.90 32.20 32.83
CA VAL A 22 -26.32 31.82 31.53
C VAL A 22 -25.48 30.54 31.64
N CYS A 23 -24.83 30.31 32.78
CA CYS A 23 -23.95 29.16 32.98
C CYS A 23 -24.72 27.83 33.05
N LEU A 24 -25.94 27.83 33.59
CA LEU A 24 -26.75 26.61 33.75
C LEU A 24 -27.31 26.07 32.41
N CYS A 25 -27.70 26.97 31.50
CA CYS A 25 -28.25 26.58 30.19
C CYS A 25 -27.19 25.95 29.27
N VAL A 26 -25.95 26.44 29.30
CA VAL A 26 -24.84 25.88 28.51
C VAL A 26 -24.49 24.45 28.98
N LEU A 27 -24.55 24.18 30.29
CA LEU A 27 -24.34 22.85 30.86
C LEU A 27 -25.41 21.84 30.43
N TRP A 28 -26.68 22.24 30.35
CA TRP A 28 -27.76 21.36 29.88
C TRP A 28 -27.66 21.06 28.37
N PHE A 29 -27.30 22.05 27.56
CA PHE A 29 -27.15 21.83 26.11
C PHE A 29 -25.95 20.91 25.79
N ALA A 30 -24.85 21.03 26.56
CA ALA A 30 -23.69 20.16 26.42
C ALA A 30 -24.02 18.68 26.72
N VAL A 31 -24.84 18.40 27.75
CA VAL A 31 -25.24 17.02 28.10
C VAL A 31 -26.12 16.39 27.02
N LEU A 32 -27.09 17.12 26.46
CA LEU A 32 -27.96 16.63 25.39
C LEU A 32 -27.18 16.31 24.10
N VAL A 33 -26.22 17.15 23.72
CA VAL A 33 -25.33 16.89 22.57
C VAL A 33 -24.43 15.68 22.83
N PHE A 34 -23.96 15.46 24.06
CA PHE A 34 -23.12 14.31 24.39
C PHE A 34 -23.89 12.97 24.35
N THR A 35 -25.17 12.96 24.74
CA THR A 35 -26.01 11.77 24.65
C THR A 35 -26.36 11.37 23.21
N ALA A 36 -26.52 12.34 22.30
CA ALA A 36 -26.80 12.05 20.88
C ALA A 36 -25.54 11.59 20.10
N ALA A 37 -24.35 12.01 20.50
CA ALA A 37 -23.08 11.61 19.87
C ALA A 37 -22.61 10.18 20.21
N SER A 38 -23.27 9.50 21.16
CA SER A 38 -22.81 8.22 21.73
C SER A 38 -23.32 6.95 21.03
N SER A 39 -24.07 7.08 19.93
CA SER A 39 -24.69 5.94 19.21
C SER A 39 -24.39 5.95 17.71
N SER A 40 -23.10 6.03 17.34
CA SER A 40 -22.59 5.69 16.00
C SER A 40 -21.09 5.28 16.01
N PHE A 41 -20.66 4.55 17.03
CA PHE A 41 -19.52 3.63 16.83
C PHE A 41 -20.02 2.51 15.91
N ALA A 42 -19.63 2.54 14.63
CA ALA A 42 -19.99 1.50 13.69
C ALA A 42 -19.42 0.16 14.18
N GLU A 43 -20.28 -0.73 14.68
CA GLU A 43 -19.87 -2.10 14.98
C GLU A 43 -19.34 -2.75 13.70
N THR A 44 -18.07 -3.17 13.71
CA THR A 44 -17.45 -3.88 12.59
C THR A 44 -18.35 -5.02 12.15
N THR A 45 -18.77 -5.04 10.89
CA THR A 45 -19.81 -5.99 10.45
C THR A 45 -19.32 -7.43 10.57
N ARG A 46 -20.25 -8.40 10.67
CA ARG A 46 -19.88 -9.83 10.67
C ARG A 46 -19.08 -10.21 9.42
N ALA A 47 -19.40 -9.61 8.27
CA ALA A 47 -18.70 -9.81 7.02
C ALA A 47 -17.27 -9.24 7.06
N GLU A 48 -17.07 -8.03 7.60
CA GLU A 48 -15.73 -7.45 7.83
C GLU A 48 -14.86 -8.33 8.72
N ARG A 49 -15.37 -8.75 9.89
CA ARG A 49 -14.60 -9.62 10.80
C ARG A 49 -14.22 -10.94 10.14
N LEU A 50 -15.12 -11.54 9.35
CA LEU A 50 -14.83 -12.77 8.61
C LEU A 50 -13.84 -12.54 7.46
N TYR A 51 -13.92 -11.42 6.74
CA TYR A 51 -13.00 -11.09 5.64
C TYR A 51 -11.58 -10.90 6.16
N TYR A 52 -11.38 -10.07 7.19
CA TYR A 52 -10.04 -9.81 7.73
C TYR A 52 -9.45 -11.05 8.42
N ALA A 53 -10.27 -11.89 9.06
CA ALA A 53 -9.83 -13.18 9.58
C ALA A 53 -9.41 -14.17 8.47
N ALA A 54 -10.13 -14.19 7.34
CA ALA A 54 -9.76 -14.98 6.17
C ALA A 54 -8.48 -14.47 5.50
N GLU A 55 -8.31 -13.15 5.39
CA GLU A 55 -7.12 -12.51 4.83
C GLU A 55 -5.87 -12.71 5.70
N ALA A 56 -5.98 -12.57 7.02
CA ALA A 56 -4.90 -12.88 7.95
C ALA A 56 -4.49 -14.36 7.86
N ARG A 57 -5.45 -15.29 7.81
CA ARG A 57 -5.20 -16.72 7.64
C ARG A 57 -4.56 -17.04 6.29
N TYR A 58 -5.02 -16.42 5.21
CA TYR A 58 -4.44 -16.59 3.88
C TYR A 58 -2.99 -16.11 3.83
N ASN A 59 -2.69 -14.94 4.40
CA ASN A 59 -1.33 -14.41 4.44
C ASN A 59 -0.39 -15.27 5.30
N ALA A 60 -0.88 -15.83 6.42
CA ALA A 60 -0.11 -16.78 7.23
C ALA A 60 0.13 -18.11 6.47
N PHE A 61 -0.88 -18.65 5.80
CA PHE A 61 -0.78 -19.83 4.94
C PHE A 61 0.17 -19.61 3.75
N LEU A 62 0.21 -18.40 3.17
CA LEU A 62 1.17 -18.03 2.14
C LEU A 62 2.62 -17.91 2.65
N ALA A 63 2.85 -17.86 3.97
CA ALA A 63 4.20 -17.85 4.55
C ALA A 63 4.79 -19.26 4.76
N ASP A 64 3.98 -20.33 4.74
CA ASP A 64 4.46 -21.71 4.91
C ASP A 64 4.43 -22.50 3.59
N ASP A 65 5.60 -22.78 3.04
CA ASP A 65 5.74 -23.57 1.80
C ASP A 65 5.34 -25.05 1.96
N LYS A 66 5.35 -25.59 3.18
CA LYS A 66 4.97 -27.00 3.44
C LYS A 66 3.47 -27.20 3.34
N ASP A 67 2.66 -26.20 3.70
CA ASP A 67 1.21 -26.32 3.71
C ASP A 67 0.58 -26.10 2.33
N LYS A 68 1.22 -25.32 1.45
CA LYS A 68 0.74 -25.01 0.09
C LYS A 68 0.58 -26.24 -0.81
N LYS A 69 1.31 -27.33 -0.56
CA LYS A 69 1.18 -28.57 -1.37
C LYS A 69 -0.10 -29.36 -1.08
N PHE A 70 -0.78 -29.08 0.03
CA PHE A 70 -1.98 -29.82 0.44
C PHE A 70 -3.26 -29.12 -0.01
N ARG A 71 -4.04 -29.82 -0.85
CA ARG A 71 -5.30 -29.32 -1.40
C ARG A 71 -6.30 -28.87 -0.33
N ASP A 72 -6.38 -29.58 0.79
CA ASP A 72 -7.40 -29.30 1.80
C ASP A 72 -7.11 -28.00 2.57
N ASN A 73 -5.84 -27.64 2.76
CA ASN A 73 -5.45 -26.34 3.32
C ASN A 73 -5.90 -25.17 2.42
N TRP A 74 -5.79 -25.32 1.09
CA TRP A 74 -6.39 -24.34 0.16
C TRP A 74 -7.92 -24.27 0.29
N LYS A 75 -8.60 -25.42 0.44
CA LYS A 75 -10.05 -25.45 0.66
C LYS A 75 -10.46 -24.74 1.95
N GLU A 76 -9.66 -24.81 3.02
CA GLU A 76 -9.90 -24.03 4.26
C GLU A 76 -10.00 -22.53 3.94
N VAL A 77 -8.95 -21.95 3.34
CA VAL A 77 -8.89 -20.53 2.98
C VAL A 77 -10.03 -20.13 2.03
N ILE A 78 -10.28 -20.93 0.99
CA ILE A 78 -11.39 -20.73 0.04
C ILE A 78 -12.73 -20.68 0.79
N ARG A 79 -12.93 -21.56 1.78
CA ARG A 79 -14.15 -21.62 2.59
C ARG A 79 -14.31 -20.36 3.43
N ASP A 80 -13.23 -19.76 3.92
CA ASP A 80 -13.29 -18.60 4.80
C ASP A 80 -13.61 -17.30 4.05
N PHE A 81 -12.97 -17.05 2.89
CA PHE A 81 -13.39 -15.94 2.02
C PHE A 81 -14.83 -16.13 1.51
N ARG A 82 -15.24 -17.37 1.24
CA ARG A 82 -16.63 -17.68 0.88
C ARG A 82 -17.61 -17.43 2.03
N LYS A 83 -17.26 -17.73 3.29
CA LYS A 83 -18.06 -17.37 4.48
C LYS A 83 -18.19 -15.86 4.63
N ALA A 84 -17.11 -15.10 4.43
CA ALA A 84 -17.15 -13.64 4.47
C ALA A 84 -18.12 -13.08 3.42
N TYR A 85 -17.98 -13.54 2.17
CA TYR A 85 -18.90 -13.21 1.08
C TYR A 85 -20.36 -13.57 1.36
N GLN A 86 -20.61 -14.74 1.95
CA GLN A 86 -21.96 -15.20 2.27
C GLN A 86 -22.58 -14.45 3.45
N SER A 87 -21.78 -13.85 4.33
CA SER A 87 -22.27 -13.06 5.46
C SER A 87 -22.83 -11.70 5.05
N ASP A 88 -22.38 -11.14 3.92
CA ASP A 88 -22.96 -9.96 3.28
C ASP A 88 -22.58 -9.96 1.79
N THR A 89 -23.58 -10.14 0.91
CA THR A 89 -23.39 -10.15 -0.57
C THR A 89 -23.65 -8.80 -1.22
N THR A 90 -23.82 -7.74 -0.43
CA THR A 90 -24.17 -6.38 -0.86
C THR A 90 -23.20 -5.33 -0.33
N GLY A 91 -22.57 -5.58 0.82
CA GLY A 91 -21.62 -4.67 1.45
C GLY A 91 -20.29 -4.52 0.72
N ILE A 92 -19.52 -3.54 1.19
CA ILE A 92 -18.31 -3.02 0.55
C ILE A 92 -17.25 -4.11 0.32
N LEU A 93 -17.18 -5.12 1.20
CA LEU A 93 -16.24 -6.24 1.11
C LEU A 93 -16.77 -7.47 0.35
N ALA A 94 -18.03 -7.48 -0.13
CA ALA A 94 -18.56 -8.56 -0.96
C ALA A 94 -17.72 -8.79 -2.25
N PRO A 95 -17.39 -7.79 -3.08
CA PRO A 95 -16.52 -7.99 -4.24
C PRO A 95 -15.11 -8.42 -3.87
N ALA A 96 -14.56 -7.93 -2.75
CA ALA A 96 -13.23 -8.31 -2.26
C ALA A 96 -13.19 -9.79 -1.85
N SER A 97 -14.14 -10.22 -1.02
CA SER A 97 -14.29 -11.61 -0.55
C SER A 97 -14.44 -12.59 -1.73
N LEU A 98 -15.24 -12.22 -2.74
CA LEU A 98 -15.44 -13.05 -3.92
C LEU A 98 -14.22 -13.07 -4.84
N PHE A 99 -13.52 -11.95 -4.97
CA PHE A 99 -12.26 -11.88 -5.72
C PHE A 99 -11.17 -12.76 -5.06
N MET A 100 -10.98 -12.65 -3.75
CA MET A 100 -10.00 -13.46 -3.01
C MET A 100 -10.35 -14.96 -3.00
N THR A 101 -11.65 -15.30 -3.02
CA THR A 101 -12.09 -16.69 -3.29
C THR A 101 -11.60 -17.17 -4.67
N GLY A 102 -11.63 -16.31 -5.69
CA GLY A 102 -11.10 -16.59 -7.02
C GLY A 102 -9.58 -16.74 -7.05
N GLU A 103 -8.84 -15.86 -6.36
CA GLU A 103 -7.37 -15.94 -6.23
C GLU A 103 -6.95 -17.28 -5.59
N ALA A 104 -7.56 -17.68 -4.48
CA ALA A 104 -7.21 -18.92 -3.80
C ALA A 104 -7.53 -20.18 -4.66
N TRP A 105 -8.60 -20.14 -5.48
CA TRP A 105 -8.83 -21.18 -6.49
C TRP A 105 -7.81 -21.15 -7.64
N ARG A 106 -7.33 -19.96 -8.06
CA ARG A 106 -6.30 -19.82 -9.10
C ARG A 106 -4.99 -20.43 -8.66
N GLU A 107 -4.52 -20.10 -7.46
CA GLU A 107 -3.29 -20.66 -6.91
C GLU A 107 -3.40 -22.18 -6.70
N LEU A 108 -4.54 -22.67 -6.19
CA LEU A 108 -4.79 -24.11 -6.12
C LEU A 108 -4.77 -24.77 -7.51
N TYR A 109 -5.34 -24.13 -8.54
CA TYR A 109 -5.22 -24.62 -9.93
C TYR A 109 -3.77 -24.63 -10.43
N TYR A 110 -2.97 -23.61 -10.08
CA TYR A 110 -1.57 -23.52 -10.49
C TYR A 110 -0.71 -24.63 -9.90
N ILE A 111 -1.07 -25.14 -8.72
CA ILE A 111 -0.43 -26.27 -8.03
C ILE A 111 -1.03 -27.61 -8.47
N SER A 112 -2.35 -27.70 -8.65
CA SER A 112 -3.06 -28.97 -8.90
C SER A 112 -3.13 -29.36 -10.38
N GLY A 113 -3.03 -28.40 -11.30
CA GLY A 113 -3.32 -28.58 -12.73
C GLY A 113 -4.79 -28.85 -13.07
N LEU A 114 -5.68 -29.02 -12.08
CA LEU A 114 -7.03 -29.53 -12.31
C LEU A 114 -7.95 -28.47 -12.91
N ALA A 115 -8.51 -28.76 -14.09
CA ALA A 115 -9.45 -27.87 -14.79
C ALA A 115 -10.66 -27.43 -13.93
N ARG A 116 -11.11 -28.27 -12.98
CA ARG A 116 -12.20 -27.92 -12.04
C ARG A 116 -11.87 -26.70 -11.15
N ASP A 117 -10.61 -26.57 -10.73
CA ASP A 117 -10.16 -25.48 -9.86
C ASP A 117 -10.09 -24.17 -10.67
N ARG A 118 -9.62 -24.27 -11.93
CA ARG A 118 -9.66 -23.16 -12.90
C ARG A 118 -11.10 -22.68 -13.13
N ILE A 119 -12.05 -23.60 -13.30
CA ILE A 119 -13.47 -23.27 -13.51
C ILE A 119 -14.05 -22.51 -12.31
N GLU A 120 -13.74 -22.92 -11.09
CA GLU A 120 -14.16 -22.20 -9.87
C GLU A 120 -13.53 -20.80 -9.78
N ALA A 121 -12.23 -20.65 -10.06
CA ALA A 121 -11.54 -19.35 -10.12
C ALA A 121 -12.21 -18.41 -11.13
N MET A 122 -12.36 -18.86 -12.38
CA MET A 122 -13.04 -18.12 -13.45
C MET A 122 -14.50 -17.80 -13.08
N GLY A 123 -15.18 -18.72 -12.41
CA GLY A 123 -16.55 -18.54 -11.92
C GLY A 123 -16.67 -17.46 -10.85
N CYS A 124 -15.65 -17.29 -10.01
CA CYS A 124 -15.58 -16.19 -9.04
C CYS A 124 -15.34 -14.85 -9.75
N TYR A 125 -14.32 -14.75 -10.62
CA TYR A 125 -14.01 -13.52 -11.37
C TYR A 125 -15.19 -13.06 -12.24
N LYS A 126 -15.86 -13.97 -12.98
CA LYS A 126 -17.07 -13.65 -13.74
C LYS A 126 -18.20 -13.08 -12.87
N ARG A 127 -18.38 -13.60 -11.65
CA ARG A 127 -19.37 -13.07 -10.70
C ARG A 127 -18.97 -11.71 -10.14
N VAL A 128 -17.68 -11.44 -9.92
CA VAL A 128 -17.18 -10.09 -9.55
C VAL A 128 -17.55 -9.09 -10.65
N ILE A 129 -17.18 -9.37 -11.90
CA ILE A 129 -17.45 -8.50 -13.06
C ILE A 129 -18.95 -8.24 -13.24
N ARG A 130 -19.79 -9.28 -13.11
CA ARG A 130 -21.24 -9.19 -13.36
C ARG A 130 -22.04 -8.55 -12.22
N ARG A 131 -21.70 -8.83 -10.96
CA ARG A 131 -22.51 -8.40 -9.79
C ARG A 131 -22.01 -7.12 -9.15
N TYR A 132 -20.75 -6.73 -9.38
CA TYR A 132 -20.17 -5.51 -8.82
C TYR A 132 -19.42 -4.71 -9.90
N PRO A 133 -20.14 -4.18 -10.92
CA PRO A 133 -19.51 -3.46 -12.03
C PRO A 133 -18.69 -2.24 -11.56
N GLU A 134 -19.21 -1.51 -10.56
CA GLU A 134 -18.53 -0.33 -9.98
C GLU A 134 -17.38 -0.68 -9.01
N SER A 135 -17.08 -1.97 -8.80
CA SER A 135 -16.03 -2.36 -7.89
C SER A 135 -14.64 -2.23 -8.51
N ARG A 136 -13.66 -1.74 -7.73
CA ARG A 136 -12.22 -1.78 -8.07
C ARG A 136 -11.71 -3.18 -8.45
N TYR A 137 -12.40 -4.24 -8.03
CA TYR A 137 -12.05 -5.62 -8.39
C TYR A 137 -12.56 -6.07 -9.77
N ARG A 138 -13.48 -5.33 -10.43
CA ARG A 138 -13.96 -5.63 -11.79
C ARG A 138 -12.81 -5.74 -12.79
N LYS A 139 -11.97 -4.70 -12.88
CA LYS A 139 -10.86 -4.66 -13.86
C LYS A 139 -9.88 -5.80 -13.64
N ARG A 140 -9.42 -5.98 -12.39
CA ARG A 140 -8.54 -7.08 -11.97
C ARG A 140 -9.13 -8.46 -12.28
N ALA A 141 -10.41 -8.67 -12.00
CA ALA A 141 -11.10 -9.92 -12.31
C ALA A 141 -11.15 -10.19 -13.82
N GLY A 142 -11.26 -9.15 -14.66
CA GLY A 142 -11.13 -9.27 -16.12
C GLY A 142 -9.72 -9.70 -16.55
N GLU A 143 -8.69 -9.04 -16.02
CA GLU A 143 -7.28 -9.36 -16.30
C GLU A 143 -6.93 -10.80 -15.91
N GLU A 144 -7.37 -11.27 -14.73
CA GLU A 144 -7.14 -12.65 -14.28
C GLU A 144 -7.93 -13.69 -15.09
N LEU A 145 -9.15 -13.34 -15.55
CA LEU A 145 -9.92 -14.19 -16.44
C LEU A 145 -9.22 -14.37 -17.80
N GLU A 146 -8.59 -13.33 -18.34
CA GLU A 146 -7.78 -13.41 -19.56
C GLU A 146 -6.49 -14.20 -19.38
N LYS A 147 -5.78 -14.05 -18.25
CA LYS A 147 -4.61 -14.88 -17.94
C LYS A 147 -4.96 -16.38 -17.92
N LEU A 148 -6.06 -16.74 -17.28
CA LEU A 148 -6.54 -18.14 -17.23
C LEU A 148 -6.96 -18.68 -18.60
N ARG A 149 -7.55 -17.86 -19.46
CA ARG A 149 -7.88 -18.20 -20.87
C ARG A 149 -6.61 -18.42 -21.71
N LYS A 150 -5.64 -17.51 -21.63
CA LYS A 150 -4.37 -17.62 -22.36
C LYS A 150 -3.58 -18.87 -21.96
N ARG A 151 -3.50 -19.17 -20.64
CA ARG A 151 -2.84 -20.38 -20.15
C ARG A 151 -3.54 -21.67 -20.59
N GLU A 152 -4.87 -21.67 -20.70
CA GLU A 152 -5.58 -22.80 -21.31
C GLU A 152 -5.16 -23.02 -22.76
N LYS A 153 -5.11 -21.96 -23.57
CA LYS A 153 -4.71 -22.05 -24.99
C LYS A 153 -3.30 -22.61 -25.13
N SER A 154 -2.33 -22.05 -24.40
CA SER A 154 -0.94 -22.52 -24.45
C SER A 154 -0.74 -23.93 -23.92
N THR A 155 -1.59 -24.40 -22.99
CA THR A 155 -1.53 -25.80 -22.50
C THR A 155 -2.00 -26.76 -23.59
N LYS A 156 -3.08 -26.42 -24.32
CA LYS A 156 -3.59 -27.22 -25.44
C LYS A 156 -2.62 -27.24 -26.62
N GLU A 157 -2.11 -26.07 -27.02
CA GLU A 157 -1.09 -25.95 -28.08
C GLU A 157 0.18 -26.77 -27.73
N GLY A 158 0.58 -26.80 -26.45
CA GLY A 158 1.70 -27.62 -25.97
C GLY A 158 1.42 -29.12 -25.89
N GLU A 159 0.17 -29.54 -25.66
CA GLU A 159 -0.25 -30.95 -25.75
C GLU A 159 -0.35 -31.40 -27.22
N GLU A 160 -0.95 -30.59 -28.09
CA GLU A 160 -1.04 -30.81 -29.53
C GLU A 160 0.35 -30.91 -30.17
N ALA A 161 1.30 -30.02 -29.83
CA ALA A 161 2.68 -30.10 -30.28
C ALA A 161 3.41 -31.36 -29.79
N LYS A 162 3.15 -31.83 -28.56
CA LYS A 162 3.72 -33.10 -28.05
C LYS A 162 3.13 -34.31 -28.75
N ILE A 163 1.84 -34.28 -29.10
CA ILE A 163 1.18 -35.34 -29.87
C ILE A 163 1.74 -35.36 -31.31
N ALA A 164 1.95 -34.20 -31.93
CA ALA A 164 2.58 -34.08 -33.25
C ALA A 164 4.00 -34.67 -33.25
N ALA A 165 4.87 -34.22 -32.33
CA ALA A 165 6.24 -34.74 -32.20
C ALA A 165 6.28 -36.25 -31.88
N SER A 166 5.34 -36.76 -31.07
CA SER A 166 5.16 -38.19 -30.82
C SER A 166 4.70 -38.99 -32.05
N THR A 167 4.12 -38.33 -33.04
CA THR A 167 3.63 -38.95 -34.28
C THR A 167 4.74 -38.97 -35.34
N GLU A 168 5.49 -37.88 -35.51
CA GLU A 168 6.67 -37.83 -36.37
C GLU A 168 7.77 -38.80 -35.91
N GLY A 169 8.04 -38.86 -34.61
CA GLY A 169 8.98 -39.82 -34.02
C GLY A 169 8.60 -41.30 -34.22
N ARG A 170 7.34 -41.59 -34.60
CA ARG A 170 6.87 -42.95 -34.93
C ARG A 170 7.01 -43.29 -36.41
N LEU A 171 7.18 -42.32 -37.32
CA LEU A 171 7.43 -42.59 -38.75
C LEU A 171 8.90 -42.93 -39.06
N HIS A 172 9.86 -42.47 -38.25
CA HIS A 172 11.29 -42.69 -38.50
C HIS A 172 11.82 -44.09 -38.12
N HIS A 173 10.95 -45.04 -37.76
CA HIS A 173 11.35 -46.39 -37.36
C HIS A 173 10.62 -47.51 -38.13
N LEU A 174 10.49 -47.35 -39.46
CA LEU A 174 10.05 -48.41 -40.38
C LEU A 174 10.97 -48.49 -41.61
N THR A 175 12.11 -49.16 -41.46
CA THR A 175 12.83 -49.74 -42.60
C THR A 175 12.20 -51.08 -42.98
N PRO A 176 11.89 -51.36 -44.26
CA PRO A 176 11.31 -52.64 -44.65
C PRO A 176 12.32 -53.78 -44.53
N ARG A 177 11.90 -54.89 -43.92
CA ARG A 177 12.67 -56.15 -43.93
C ARG A 177 12.46 -56.83 -45.28
N THR A 178 13.52 -57.06 -46.02
CA THR A 178 13.48 -57.79 -47.29
C THR A 178 13.57 -59.29 -47.04
N GLU A 179 12.55 -60.04 -47.49
CA GLU A 179 12.72 -61.47 -47.79
C GLU A 179 13.08 -61.63 -49.27
N LYS A 180 13.96 -62.59 -49.57
CA LYS A 180 14.41 -62.91 -50.93
C LYS A 180 13.49 -63.96 -51.53
N SER A 181 12.80 -63.62 -52.62
CA SER A 181 12.37 -64.58 -53.65
C SER A 181 13.03 -64.17 -54.96
N GLY A 182 13.69 -65.11 -55.65
CA GLY A 182 14.54 -64.80 -56.79
C GLY A 182 13.85 -64.87 -58.16
N HIS A 183 14.64 -64.48 -59.17
CA HIS A 183 14.44 -64.66 -60.62
C HIS A 183 13.54 -63.63 -61.36
N PRO A 184 13.80 -63.38 -62.66
CA PRO A 184 13.92 -61.98 -63.13
C PRO A 184 12.89 -61.51 -64.19
N ARG A 185 12.93 -60.18 -64.42
CA ARG A 185 12.59 -59.36 -65.64
C ARG A 185 12.05 -60.10 -66.90
N PRO A 186 11.11 -59.50 -67.67
CA PRO A 186 11.37 -58.18 -68.31
C PRO A 186 10.18 -57.22 -68.63
N GLU A 187 10.57 -56.01 -69.04
CA GLU A 187 10.01 -55.05 -70.04
C GLU A 187 8.53 -54.64 -70.21
N ALA A 188 8.41 -53.41 -70.76
CA ALA A 188 7.33 -52.81 -71.56
C ALA A 188 6.15 -52.04 -70.88
N ALA A 189 5.74 -50.97 -71.57
CA ALA A 189 4.72 -49.96 -71.27
C ALA A 189 3.31 -50.37 -71.82
N PRO A 190 2.28 -49.50 -71.99
CA PRO A 190 2.01 -48.13 -71.48
C PRO A 190 0.55 -47.90 -70.95
N ASP A 191 0.26 -46.64 -70.57
CA ASP A 191 -1.01 -45.85 -70.64
C ASP A 191 -2.41 -46.51 -70.85
N ILE A 192 -3.39 -46.13 -70.00
CA ILE A 192 -4.81 -45.95 -70.39
C ILE A 192 -5.63 -45.04 -69.44
N SER A 193 -6.43 -44.16 -70.06
CA SER A 193 -7.68 -43.48 -69.63
C SER A 193 -8.53 -44.17 -68.54
N GLY A 194 -9.36 -43.53 -67.70
CA GLY A 194 -10.29 -42.40 -67.89
C GLY A 194 -11.26 -42.27 -66.68
N PRO A 195 -12.32 -41.44 -66.71
CA PRO A 195 -12.93 -40.86 -65.49
C PRO A 195 -14.32 -41.38 -65.05
N ASP A 196 -14.77 -40.85 -63.89
CA ASP A 196 -16.14 -40.42 -63.50
C ASP A 196 -16.83 -40.93 -62.20
N SER A 197 -17.19 -39.92 -61.38
CA SER A 197 -18.45 -39.72 -60.64
C SER A 197 -18.81 -40.47 -59.33
N GLU A 198 -19.06 -39.62 -58.33
CA GLU A 198 -20.06 -39.67 -57.23
C GLU A 198 -20.75 -40.98 -56.80
N HIS A 199 -20.48 -41.42 -55.55
CA HIS A 199 -21.53 -41.69 -54.53
C HIS A 199 -20.93 -42.12 -53.17
N ARG A 200 -20.85 -41.21 -52.17
CA ARG A 200 -20.96 -41.59 -50.73
C ARG A 200 -21.22 -40.42 -49.76
N ILE A 201 -22.45 -39.91 -49.79
CA ILE A 201 -23.04 -39.14 -48.69
C ILE A 201 -24.07 -40.03 -47.96
N VAL A 202 -24.41 -39.69 -46.71
CA VAL A 202 -25.40 -40.37 -45.83
C VAL A 202 -24.92 -41.67 -45.15
N ARG A 203 -24.18 -41.52 -44.04
CA ARG A 203 -24.40 -42.19 -42.73
C ARG A 203 -23.28 -41.86 -41.72
N ARG A 204 -23.43 -40.75 -40.98
CA ARG A 204 -22.78 -40.46 -39.67
C ARG A 204 -23.30 -39.14 -39.06
N ARG A 205 -24.63 -39.08 -38.84
CA ARG A 205 -25.32 -38.06 -38.04
C ARG A 205 -26.40 -38.72 -37.17
N SER A 206 -25.98 -39.52 -36.20
CA SER A 206 -26.88 -40.20 -35.23
C SER A 206 -26.32 -40.28 -33.80
N ASP A 207 -25.00 -40.33 -33.64
CA ASP A 207 -24.41 -40.75 -32.36
C ASP A 207 -24.05 -39.60 -31.40
N ALA A 208 -24.13 -38.35 -31.88
CA ALA A 208 -23.86 -37.15 -31.07
C ALA A 208 -25.07 -36.64 -30.25
N ALA A 209 -26.28 -37.13 -30.52
CA ALA A 209 -27.51 -36.70 -29.85
C ALA A 209 -27.79 -37.49 -28.56
N ARG A 210 -27.49 -38.80 -28.54
CA ARG A 210 -27.91 -39.72 -27.45
C ARG A 210 -27.16 -39.51 -26.12
N SER A 211 -26.01 -38.85 -26.13
CA SER A 211 -25.17 -38.63 -24.93
C SER A 211 -25.52 -37.37 -24.12
N LYS A 212 -26.48 -36.54 -24.57
CA LYS A 212 -26.87 -35.30 -23.85
C LYS A 212 -28.13 -35.42 -23.00
N GLU A 213 -29.03 -36.36 -23.29
CA GLU A 213 -30.23 -36.60 -22.46
C GLU A 213 -29.94 -37.46 -21.23
N ALA A 214 -29.08 -38.48 -21.38
CA ALA A 214 -28.64 -39.33 -20.26
C ALA A 214 -27.99 -38.54 -19.11
N PHE A 215 -27.32 -37.41 -19.41
CA PHE A 215 -26.67 -36.57 -18.40
C PHE A 215 -27.61 -35.55 -17.73
N ARG A 216 -28.81 -35.31 -18.28
CA ARG A 216 -29.84 -34.45 -17.66
C ARG A 216 -30.68 -35.24 -16.65
N ALA A 217 -31.11 -36.46 -17.01
CA ALA A 217 -31.92 -37.31 -16.13
C ALA A 217 -31.23 -37.71 -14.81
N ALA A 218 -29.90 -37.73 -14.77
CA ALA A 218 -29.12 -38.07 -13.58
C ALA A 218 -29.04 -36.93 -12.53
N ARG A 219 -29.44 -35.70 -12.87
CA ARG A 219 -29.25 -34.51 -12.01
C ARG A 219 -30.51 -34.11 -11.22
N GLU A 220 -31.68 -34.66 -11.55
CA GLU A 220 -32.96 -34.33 -10.91
C GLU A 220 -33.44 -35.40 -9.90
N ARG A 221 -32.64 -36.44 -9.62
CA ARG A 221 -32.94 -37.49 -8.62
C ARG A 221 -32.12 -37.41 -7.33
N LYS A 222 -31.53 -36.26 -7.00
CA LYS A 222 -30.89 -35.97 -5.69
C LYS A 222 -31.16 -34.54 -5.22
N SER A 223 -32.44 -34.24 -5.01
CA SER A 223 -32.92 -33.05 -4.31
C SER A 223 -34.32 -33.30 -3.73
N GLY A 224 -34.41 -34.31 -2.86
CA GLY A 224 -35.62 -34.69 -2.15
C GLY A 224 -35.22 -35.57 -0.97
N ASP A 225 -35.86 -35.31 0.17
CA ASP A 225 -35.87 -36.07 1.42
C ASP A 225 -34.64 -36.05 2.35
N ASP A 226 -34.97 -36.04 3.65
CA ASP A 226 -34.18 -36.23 4.87
C ASP A 226 -32.90 -35.42 5.14
N ILE A 227 -33.08 -34.28 5.85
CA ILE A 227 -32.53 -34.16 7.22
C ILE A 227 -33.59 -33.55 8.16
N SER A 228 -34.45 -34.40 8.70
CA SER A 228 -35.07 -34.20 10.02
C SER A 228 -34.80 -35.44 10.87
N ARG A 229 -34.42 -35.24 12.13
CA ARG A 229 -33.91 -36.26 13.08
C ARG A 229 -32.46 -36.69 12.84
N ILE A 230 -31.57 -36.22 13.71
CA ILE A 230 -30.72 -37.05 14.60
C ILE A 230 -30.18 -36.13 15.71
N ILE A 231 -30.13 -36.67 16.93
CA ILE A 231 -29.79 -36.06 18.25
C ILE A 231 -31.02 -35.71 19.10
N ALA A 232 -31.66 -36.78 19.58
CA ALA A 232 -32.27 -36.85 20.90
C ALA A 232 -31.86 -38.20 21.51
N GLY A 233 -31.44 -38.21 22.78
CA GLY A 233 -31.23 -39.44 23.55
C GLY A 233 -29.81 -40.01 23.59
N LYS A 234 -29.03 -39.58 24.59
CA LYS A 234 -28.49 -40.53 25.60
C LYS A 234 -28.48 -39.84 26.97
N THR A 235 -29.06 -40.53 27.96
CA THR A 235 -29.39 -40.02 29.29
C THR A 235 -28.47 -40.62 30.37
N GLY A 236 -28.32 -39.91 31.50
CA GLY A 236 -27.65 -40.38 32.72
C GLY A 236 -26.43 -39.53 33.10
N LYS A 237 -26.21 -39.14 34.37
CA LYS A 237 -26.89 -39.46 35.64
C LYS A 237 -26.96 -38.22 36.57
N ARG A 238 -27.77 -38.34 37.64
CA ARG A 238 -28.21 -37.29 38.58
C ARG A 238 -27.14 -36.83 39.60
N LYS A 239 -27.29 -35.57 40.07
CA LYS A 239 -27.37 -35.06 41.47
C LYS A 239 -26.78 -33.62 41.51
N GLY A 240 -27.35 -32.62 42.19
CA GLY A 240 -28.64 -32.49 42.89
C GLY A 240 -28.69 -31.17 43.70
N LEU A 241 -29.89 -30.64 43.95
CA LEU A 241 -30.25 -29.51 44.85
C LEU A 241 -29.52 -28.14 44.66
N GLY A 242 -30.15 -26.98 44.88
CA GLY A 242 -31.43 -26.73 45.57
C GLY A 242 -32.21 -25.50 45.07
N ARG A 243 -33.42 -25.36 45.64
CA ARG A 243 -34.41 -24.30 45.40
C ARG A 243 -34.03 -23.05 46.20
N ILE A 244 -34.42 -21.84 45.76
CA ILE A 244 -35.34 -20.93 46.50
C ILE A 244 -36.20 -20.18 45.45
N ALA A 245 -37.44 -19.80 45.78
CA ALA A 245 -38.40 -19.15 44.89
C ALA A 245 -39.05 -17.89 45.49
N GLY A 246 -39.51 -16.99 44.61
CA GLY A 246 -40.47 -15.89 44.87
C GLY A 246 -40.83 -15.24 43.50
N LYS A 247 -42.08 -15.19 43.01
CA LYS A 247 -43.25 -14.37 43.45
C LYS A 247 -42.85 -12.88 43.61
N VAL A 248 -43.47 -11.85 42.99
CA VAL A 248 -44.77 -11.58 42.31
C VAL A 248 -44.50 -10.59 41.13
N GLY A 249 -45.29 -10.35 40.08
CA GLY A 249 -46.60 -10.81 39.59
C GLY A 249 -47.55 -9.64 39.18
N ARG A 250 -48.56 -9.88 38.31
CA ARG A 250 -49.55 -8.91 37.72
C ARG A 250 -48.99 -7.88 36.70
N THR A 251 -49.67 -7.40 35.65
CA THR A 251 -50.67 -7.85 34.63
C THR A 251 -51.24 -6.59 33.95
N ARG A 252 -51.20 -6.49 32.61
CA ARG A 252 -52.34 -6.17 31.67
C ARG A 252 -51.91 -5.44 30.36
N LYS A 253 -52.50 -5.92 29.24
CA LYS A 253 -52.70 -5.22 27.94
C LYS A 253 -53.87 -4.21 28.07
N PRO A 254 -53.95 -3.13 27.25
CA PRO A 254 -54.59 -3.15 25.91
C PRO A 254 -53.87 -2.18 24.92
N ALA A 255 -54.30 -1.87 23.68
CA ALA A 255 -55.11 -2.50 22.60
C ALA A 255 -54.76 -1.78 21.26
N ALA A 256 -55.30 -2.23 20.12
CA ALA A 256 -55.09 -1.58 18.82
C ALA A 256 -56.39 -1.45 18.00
N SER A 257 -56.59 -0.30 17.34
CA SER A 257 -57.66 0.00 16.35
C SER A 257 -57.49 1.45 15.85
N LYS A 258 -57.86 1.89 14.63
CA LYS A 258 -58.32 1.26 13.36
C LYS A 258 -58.43 2.38 12.26
N LEU A 259 -58.77 1.96 11.03
CA LEU A 259 -59.48 2.67 9.93
C LEU A 259 -58.62 3.36 8.83
N PRO A 260 -59.12 3.50 7.58
CA PRO A 260 -59.80 2.48 6.75
C PRO A 260 -59.37 2.45 5.24
N LYS A 261 -60.11 1.71 4.40
CA LYS A 261 -59.84 1.38 2.98
C LYS A 261 -60.48 2.34 1.94
N ALA A 262 -59.95 2.34 0.71
CA ALA A 262 -60.65 2.16 -0.60
C ALA A 262 -59.60 2.18 -1.75
N ALA A 263 -59.81 1.71 -3.00
CA ALA A 263 -60.49 0.54 -3.58
C ALA A 263 -60.04 0.41 -5.07
N ASP A 264 -59.83 -0.79 -5.62
CA ASP A 264 -59.42 -1.00 -7.04
C ASP A 264 -60.61 -0.83 -8.04
N PRO A 265 -60.39 -0.65 -9.36
CA PRO A 265 -60.22 -1.83 -10.23
C PRO A 265 -59.31 -1.70 -11.50
N ALA A 266 -58.72 -2.85 -11.85
CA ALA A 266 -58.44 -3.44 -13.18
C ALA A 266 -58.30 -2.58 -14.48
N GLY A 267 -57.29 -2.91 -15.29
CA GLY A 267 -57.39 -2.80 -16.77
C GLY A 267 -56.08 -2.71 -17.56
N ALA A 268 -55.86 -3.70 -18.44
CA ALA A 268 -54.99 -3.68 -19.64
C ALA A 268 -53.44 -3.51 -19.52
N ALA A 269 -52.78 -4.35 -20.31
CA ALA A 269 -51.46 -4.13 -20.92
C ALA A 269 -51.61 -4.49 -22.43
N PRO A 270 -50.62 -4.27 -23.32
CA PRO A 270 -49.36 -3.55 -23.17
C PRO A 270 -49.13 -2.47 -24.25
N GLU A 271 -48.30 -1.45 -24.00
CA GLU A 271 -47.55 -0.79 -25.09
C GLU A 271 -46.29 -0.11 -24.57
N GLY A 272 -45.24 -0.07 -25.41
CA GLY A 272 -43.89 0.27 -24.97
C GLY A 272 -43.49 1.71 -25.28
N THR A 273 -43.04 2.45 -24.27
CA THR A 273 -42.28 3.70 -24.45
C THR A 273 -41.11 3.80 -23.50
N ARG A 274 -39.95 4.14 -24.08
CA ARG A 274 -38.74 4.76 -23.52
C ARG A 274 -38.45 4.54 -22.03
N ALA A 275 -37.32 3.87 -21.78
CA ALA A 275 -36.60 4.01 -20.51
C ALA A 275 -36.11 5.46 -20.37
N ASP A 276 -36.85 6.28 -19.62
CA ASP A 276 -36.34 7.56 -19.17
C ASP A 276 -35.17 7.32 -18.20
N ALA A 277 -33.98 7.64 -18.69
CA ALA A 277 -32.80 7.70 -17.84
C ALA A 277 -33.05 8.79 -16.79
N VAL A 278 -33.18 8.38 -15.53
CA VAL A 278 -33.07 9.30 -14.40
C VAL A 278 -31.63 9.82 -14.42
N ALA A 279 -31.45 10.97 -15.09
CA ALA A 279 -30.18 11.66 -15.14
C ALA A 279 -29.79 12.00 -13.70
N ALA A 280 -28.73 11.35 -13.21
CA ALA A 280 -28.16 11.70 -11.92
C ALA A 280 -27.83 13.20 -11.94
N LEU A 281 -28.34 13.93 -10.95
CA LEU A 281 -28.02 15.34 -10.76
C LEU A 281 -26.49 15.49 -10.81
N PRO A 282 -25.94 16.39 -11.64
CA PRO A 282 -24.50 16.52 -11.78
C PRO A 282 -23.90 16.90 -10.42
N SER A 283 -23.17 15.95 -9.83
CA SER A 283 -22.46 16.15 -8.57
C SER A 283 -21.56 17.37 -8.70
N ASP A 284 -21.63 18.30 -7.74
CA ASP A 284 -20.83 19.53 -7.74
C ASP A 284 -19.37 19.25 -8.15
N PRO A 285 -18.74 20.07 -8.99
CA PRO A 285 -17.38 19.82 -9.45
C PRO A 285 -16.39 19.87 -8.29
N VAL A 286 -15.41 18.96 -8.32
CA VAL A 286 -14.31 18.85 -7.36
C VAL A 286 -13.46 20.12 -7.39
N ILE A 287 -13.14 20.70 -6.23
CA ILE A 287 -12.32 21.91 -6.17
C ILE A 287 -10.84 21.52 -6.03
N ILE A 288 -10.05 21.80 -7.08
CA ILE A 288 -8.59 21.74 -7.01
C ILE A 288 -8.12 22.96 -6.23
N SER A 289 -7.79 22.75 -4.96
CA SER A 289 -7.70 23.80 -3.94
C SER A 289 -6.28 24.31 -3.70
N GLY A 290 -5.26 23.55 -4.10
CA GLY A 290 -3.86 23.89 -3.86
C GLY A 290 -2.90 23.18 -4.80
N MET A 291 -1.73 23.79 -5.00
CA MET A 291 -0.57 23.19 -5.66
C MET A 291 0.69 23.60 -4.90
N ARG A 292 1.61 22.66 -4.67
CA ARG A 292 2.91 22.88 -4.00
C ARG A 292 4.02 22.18 -4.77
N VAL A 293 5.22 22.76 -4.77
CA VAL A 293 6.40 22.21 -5.44
C VAL A 293 7.64 22.25 -4.55
N TRP A 294 8.38 21.15 -4.52
CA TRP A 294 9.74 21.07 -3.98
C TRP A 294 10.66 20.57 -5.09
N SER A 295 11.71 21.33 -5.43
CA SER A 295 12.58 20.99 -6.58
C SER A 295 14.06 21.19 -6.30
N ASN A 296 14.87 20.38 -6.97
CA ASN A 296 16.30 20.57 -7.19
C ASN A 296 16.67 20.04 -8.59
N PRO A 297 17.89 20.32 -9.10
CA PRO A 297 18.31 19.92 -10.45
C PRO A 297 18.24 18.43 -10.82
N ASN A 298 17.95 17.53 -9.88
CA ASN A 298 17.85 16.07 -10.07
C ASN A 298 16.57 15.45 -9.46
N TYR A 299 15.67 16.25 -8.88
CA TYR A 299 14.38 15.84 -8.31
C TYR A 299 13.35 16.96 -8.24
N THR A 300 12.11 16.69 -8.66
CA THR A 300 10.95 17.54 -8.35
C THR A 300 9.83 16.71 -7.74
N ARG A 301 9.15 17.24 -6.72
CA ARG A 301 7.83 16.79 -6.29
C ARG A 301 6.82 17.90 -6.50
N ILE A 302 5.71 17.59 -7.16
CA ILE A 302 4.51 18.42 -7.24
C ILE A 302 3.41 17.72 -6.44
N VAL A 303 2.72 18.45 -5.55
CA VAL A 303 1.54 17.97 -4.83
C VAL A 303 0.37 18.87 -5.20
N ILE A 304 -0.75 18.26 -5.57
CA ILE A 304 -1.98 18.94 -6.02
C ILE A 304 -3.09 18.51 -5.08
N ASP A 305 -3.72 19.45 -4.37
CA ASP A 305 -4.81 19.17 -3.43
C ASP A 305 -6.18 19.27 -4.11
N ALA A 306 -7.09 18.39 -3.70
CA ALA A 306 -8.51 18.53 -3.99
C ALA A 306 -9.34 18.49 -2.69
N ASP A 307 -10.51 19.15 -2.71
CA ASP A 307 -11.46 19.18 -1.60
C ASP A 307 -12.04 17.78 -1.25
N ARG A 308 -12.12 16.89 -2.24
CA ARG A 308 -12.60 15.52 -2.11
C ARG A 308 -11.88 14.55 -3.07
N ASP A 309 -12.09 13.26 -2.88
CA ASP A 309 -11.53 12.21 -3.75
C ASP A 309 -12.01 12.37 -5.20
N THR A 310 -11.06 12.30 -6.15
CA THR A 310 -11.34 12.43 -7.59
C THR A 310 -10.45 11.50 -8.43
N THR A 311 -10.82 11.32 -9.69
CA THR A 311 -10.00 10.64 -10.71
C THR A 311 -9.25 11.65 -11.57
N TYR A 312 -8.12 11.23 -12.11
CA TYR A 312 -7.38 12.02 -13.07
C TYR A 312 -6.77 11.16 -14.18
N ASP A 313 -6.64 11.75 -15.35
CA ASP A 313 -5.86 11.24 -16.47
C ASP A 313 -4.50 11.95 -16.52
N HIS A 314 -3.53 11.39 -17.21
CA HIS A 314 -2.22 12.04 -17.40
C HIS A 314 -1.58 11.62 -18.72
N GLU A 315 -0.79 12.51 -19.29
CA GLU A 315 -0.08 12.27 -20.54
C GLU A 315 1.23 13.08 -20.56
N LEU A 316 2.25 12.49 -21.18
CA LEU A 316 3.50 13.16 -21.51
C LEU A 316 3.41 13.63 -22.97
N LEU A 317 3.44 14.95 -23.16
CA LEU A 317 3.49 15.59 -24.47
C LEU A 317 4.92 15.97 -24.82
N ASP A 318 5.36 15.62 -26.02
CA ASP A 318 6.67 16.01 -26.53
C ASP A 318 6.81 17.52 -26.78
N ALA A 319 8.07 17.96 -26.91
CA ALA A 319 8.40 19.33 -27.25
C ALA A 319 7.97 19.63 -28.69
N ALA A 320 7.02 20.54 -28.87
CA ALA A 320 6.41 20.84 -30.17
C ALA A 320 5.89 22.28 -30.22
N GLY A 321 5.99 22.93 -31.38
CA GLY A 321 5.47 24.29 -31.61
C GLY A 321 6.03 25.34 -30.64
N GLY A 322 7.34 25.30 -30.38
CA GLY A 322 8.02 26.20 -29.43
C GLY A 322 7.70 25.96 -27.94
N LYS A 323 6.88 24.96 -27.61
CA LYS A 323 6.53 24.63 -26.22
C LYS A 323 7.43 23.51 -25.70
N PRO A 324 7.89 23.57 -24.43
CA PRO A 324 8.69 22.50 -23.83
C PRO A 324 7.92 21.18 -23.79
N GLN A 325 8.65 20.09 -23.55
CA GLN A 325 8.05 18.80 -23.20
C GLN A 325 7.25 18.98 -21.90
N ARG A 326 6.06 18.37 -21.82
CA ARG A 326 5.10 18.65 -20.75
C ARG A 326 4.45 17.38 -20.25
N LEU A 327 4.58 17.11 -18.94
CA LEU A 327 3.71 16.15 -18.28
C LEU A 327 2.47 16.91 -17.77
N TYR A 328 1.28 16.50 -18.16
CA TYR A 328 0.05 17.08 -17.61
C TYR A 328 -0.81 16.03 -16.90
N VAL A 329 -1.65 16.51 -15.98
CA VAL A 329 -2.62 15.73 -15.22
C VAL A 329 -3.97 16.46 -15.30
N ASP A 330 -4.99 15.79 -15.82
CA ASP A 330 -6.35 16.30 -16.00
C ASP A 330 -7.28 15.74 -14.94
N PHE A 331 -7.92 16.62 -14.17
CA PHE A 331 -8.94 16.28 -13.20
C PHE A 331 -10.32 16.47 -13.83
N GLN A 332 -11.04 15.38 -14.07
CA GLN A 332 -12.39 15.42 -14.65
C GLN A 332 -13.42 15.89 -13.61
N ASN A 333 -14.53 16.50 -14.07
CA ASN A 333 -15.55 17.15 -13.24
C ASN A 333 -14.96 18.02 -12.10
N SER A 334 -14.10 18.98 -12.45
CA SER A 334 -13.39 19.81 -11.48
C SER A 334 -13.33 21.31 -11.83
N ARG A 335 -13.13 22.14 -10.80
CA ARG A 335 -12.89 23.58 -10.90
C ARG A 335 -11.65 24.01 -10.12
N LEU A 336 -10.98 25.05 -10.59
CA LEU A 336 -9.93 25.71 -9.81
C LEU A 336 -10.51 26.38 -8.57
N GLY A 337 -9.86 26.19 -7.42
CA GLY A 337 -10.13 26.96 -6.21
C GLY A 337 -9.74 28.43 -6.39
N ARG A 338 -10.49 29.34 -5.75
CA ARG A 338 -10.30 30.79 -5.93
C ARG A 338 -8.92 31.32 -5.48
N ASN A 339 -8.25 30.60 -4.60
CA ASN A 339 -7.01 31.03 -3.94
C ASN A 339 -5.80 30.14 -4.33
N ILE A 340 -5.88 29.38 -5.43
CA ILE A 340 -4.77 28.52 -5.88
C ILE A 340 -3.73 29.34 -6.65
N ASP A 341 -2.45 29.14 -6.31
CA ASP A 341 -1.34 29.63 -7.14
C ASP A 341 -1.33 28.88 -8.48
N THR A 342 -1.91 29.51 -9.50
CA THR A 342 -2.06 28.92 -10.85
C THR A 342 -0.74 28.76 -11.59
N ARG A 343 0.36 29.39 -11.13
CA ARG A 343 1.69 29.23 -11.70
C ARG A 343 2.78 29.35 -10.64
N LEU A 344 3.54 28.27 -10.46
CA LEU A 344 4.71 28.20 -9.61
C LEU A 344 5.98 28.11 -10.49
N PRO A 345 6.76 29.19 -10.63
CA PRO A 345 8.03 29.16 -11.34
C PRO A 345 9.07 28.35 -10.54
N VAL A 346 9.83 27.50 -11.22
CA VAL A 346 10.86 26.64 -10.61
C VAL A 346 12.22 26.91 -11.21
N ASN A 347 12.29 26.99 -12.55
CA ASN A 347 13.43 27.40 -13.34
C ASN A 347 14.76 26.63 -13.13
N ASP A 348 14.76 25.46 -12.48
CA ASP A 348 15.95 24.61 -12.33
C ASP A 348 16.26 23.78 -13.60
N ASN A 349 17.06 22.71 -13.52
CA ASN A 349 17.42 21.88 -14.68
C ASN A 349 16.32 20.88 -15.08
N LEU A 350 15.34 20.60 -14.22
CA LEU A 350 14.23 19.69 -14.50
C LEU A 350 13.01 20.43 -15.02
N LEU A 351 12.63 21.51 -14.31
CA LEU A 351 11.30 22.09 -14.46
C LEU A 351 11.40 23.61 -14.62
N GLN A 352 10.72 24.12 -15.64
CA GLN A 352 10.55 25.57 -15.83
C GLN A 352 9.46 26.09 -14.88
N SER A 353 8.27 25.50 -14.94
CA SER A 353 7.14 25.81 -14.05
C SER A 353 6.24 24.60 -13.80
N ALA A 354 5.55 24.62 -12.66
CA ALA A 354 4.28 23.90 -12.50
C ALA A 354 3.14 24.91 -12.62
N ARG A 355 2.04 24.57 -13.30
CA ARG A 355 0.90 25.48 -13.49
C ARG A 355 -0.43 24.75 -13.54
N ALA A 356 -1.47 25.35 -12.98
CA ALA A 356 -2.83 24.84 -12.95
C ALA A 356 -3.75 25.76 -13.78
N GLY A 357 -4.60 25.19 -14.62
CA GLY A 357 -5.48 25.94 -15.52
C GLY A 357 -6.81 25.23 -15.75
N GLN A 358 -7.91 25.98 -15.79
CA GLN A 358 -9.22 25.49 -16.21
C GLN A 358 -9.21 25.36 -17.74
N THR A 359 -9.05 24.14 -18.28
CA THR A 359 -8.92 23.91 -19.74
C THR A 359 -10.27 23.67 -20.41
N LYS A 360 -11.26 23.18 -19.66
CA LYS A 360 -12.67 23.07 -20.04
C LYS A 360 -13.54 23.51 -18.85
N PRO A 361 -14.83 23.82 -19.04
CA PRO A 361 -15.74 24.18 -17.96
C PRO A 361 -15.78 23.17 -16.79
N ASP A 362 -15.41 21.92 -17.03
CA ASP A 362 -15.42 20.78 -16.12
C ASP A 362 -14.04 20.11 -15.95
N VAL A 363 -12.96 20.67 -16.52
CA VAL A 363 -11.61 20.09 -16.42
C VAL A 363 -10.59 21.12 -15.95
N VAL A 364 -9.91 20.79 -14.85
CA VAL A 364 -8.66 21.43 -14.42
C VAL A 364 -7.48 20.59 -14.90
N ARG A 365 -6.56 21.21 -15.64
CA ARG A 365 -5.27 20.64 -16.03
C ARG A 365 -4.16 21.22 -15.17
N VAL A 366 -3.37 20.36 -14.54
CA VAL A 366 -2.06 20.73 -13.99
C VAL A 366 -0.97 20.32 -14.96
N VAL A 367 -0.03 21.20 -15.27
CA VAL A 367 1.07 20.98 -16.21
C VAL A 367 2.40 21.21 -15.51
N ALA A 368 3.30 20.25 -15.66
CA ALA A 368 4.73 20.37 -15.39
C ALA A 368 5.44 20.68 -16.72
N ASP A 369 5.94 21.91 -16.89
CA ASP A 369 6.70 22.33 -18.08
C ASP A 369 8.17 21.88 -17.93
N LEU A 370 8.52 20.75 -18.54
CA LEU A 370 9.79 20.02 -18.36
C LEU A 370 10.91 20.62 -19.24
N LYS A 371 12.09 20.81 -18.65
CA LYS A 371 13.35 21.04 -19.38
C LYS A 371 14.12 19.74 -19.63
N SER A 372 14.16 18.87 -18.62
CA SER A 372 14.74 17.53 -18.74
C SER A 372 14.11 16.60 -17.71
N PHE A 373 13.98 15.31 -18.05
CA PHE A 373 13.62 14.27 -17.10
C PHE A 373 14.13 12.91 -17.62
N ARG A 374 14.17 11.91 -16.73
CA ARG A 374 14.50 10.50 -17.03
C ARG A 374 13.29 9.59 -16.81
N SER A 375 12.52 9.88 -15.78
CA SER A 375 11.31 9.16 -15.41
C SER A 375 10.46 10.01 -14.46
N TYR A 376 9.18 9.69 -14.36
CA TYR A 376 8.28 10.25 -13.34
C TYR A 376 7.45 9.14 -12.71
N LYS A 377 6.76 9.46 -11.61
CA LYS A 377 5.72 8.62 -11.00
C LYS A 377 4.58 9.52 -10.53
N LEU A 378 3.36 9.13 -10.87
CA LEU A 378 2.13 9.76 -10.42
C LEU A 378 1.35 8.78 -9.55
N PHE A 379 0.97 9.21 -8.34
CA PHE A 379 0.13 8.45 -7.42
C PHE A 379 -0.73 9.41 -6.60
N SER A 380 -1.77 8.91 -5.93
CA SER A 380 -2.65 9.73 -5.11
C SER A 380 -2.78 9.23 -3.68
N LEU A 381 -2.97 10.18 -2.77
CA LEU A 381 -3.27 9.95 -1.36
C LEU A 381 -4.70 10.42 -1.12
N LYS A 382 -5.57 9.56 -0.60
CA LYS A 382 -6.99 9.91 -0.34
C LYS A 382 -7.15 10.57 1.02
N ASN A 383 -8.15 11.46 1.16
CA ASN A 383 -8.57 12.04 2.45
C ASN A 383 -7.45 12.77 3.27
N PRO A 384 -7.28 14.11 3.12
CA PRO A 384 -7.70 14.88 1.95
C PRO A 384 -6.98 14.39 0.70
N PHE A 385 -7.68 14.47 -0.43
CA PHE A 385 -7.19 13.98 -1.70
C PHE A 385 -6.01 14.81 -2.19
N ARG A 386 -4.93 14.13 -2.54
CA ARG A 386 -3.75 14.73 -3.16
C ARG A 386 -3.25 13.86 -4.30
N ALA A 387 -3.06 14.44 -5.49
CA ALA A 387 -2.23 13.84 -6.51
C ALA A 387 -0.77 14.28 -6.31
N ILE A 388 0.16 13.33 -6.41
CA ILE A 388 1.60 13.55 -6.20
C ILE A 388 2.35 13.11 -7.45
N ILE A 389 3.08 14.04 -8.05
CA ILE A 389 3.98 13.81 -9.19
C ILE A 389 5.42 13.87 -8.66
N ASP A 390 6.13 12.76 -8.65
CA ASP A 390 7.58 12.71 -8.48
C ASP A 390 8.25 12.68 -9.86
N ILE A 391 9.17 13.61 -10.13
CA ILE A 391 9.93 13.74 -11.40
C ILE A 391 11.41 13.60 -11.10
N TRP A 392 12.15 12.86 -11.94
CA TRP A 392 13.56 12.55 -11.73
C TRP A 392 14.42 12.88 -12.94
N GLY A 393 15.59 13.46 -12.73
CA GLY A 393 16.57 13.78 -13.77
C GLY A 393 17.58 12.70 -14.10
N ALA A 394 18.34 12.94 -15.17
CA ALA A 394 19.70 12.41 -15.31
C ALA A 394 20.61 13.03 -14.25
N ASP A 395 21.64 12.29 -13.78
CA ASP A 395 22.46 12.75 -12.66
C ASP A 395 23.53 13.76 -13.10
N THR A 396 23.30 15.04 -12.81
CA THR A 396 24.21 16.12 -13.24
C THR A 396 25.64 16.01 -12.68
N ARG A 397 25.89 15.19 -11.65
CA ARG A 397 27.23 14.93 -11.09
C ARG A 397 28.20 14.18 -12.02
N GLN A 398 27.73 13.58 -13.12
CA GLN A 398 28.63 13.03 -14.15
C GLN A 398 29.10 14.08 -15.17
N ALA A 399 28.34 15.16 -15.39
CA ALA A 399 28.66 16.17 -16.41
C ALA A 399 29.74 17.18 -15.98
N SER A 400 29.99 17.31 -14.67
CA SER A 400 30.93 18.28 -14.10
C SER A 400 32.19 17.62 -13.52
N ARG A 401 32.92 16.87 -14.36
CA ARG A 401 34.34 16.55 -14.12
C ARG A 401 35.17 17.27 -15.19
N PRO A 402 36.26 17.97 -14.84
CA PRO A 402 37.19 18.45 -15.83
C PRO A 402 37.75 17.25 -16.59
N VAL A 403 37.60 17.22 -17.91
CA VAL A 403 38.38 16.33 -18.75
C VAL A 403 39.80 16.87 -18.72
N ILE A 404 40.68 16.20 -17.97
CA ILE A 404 42.11 16.47 -18.07
C ILE A 404 42.53 15.99 -19.46
N SER A 405 42.70 16.94 -20.38
CA SER A 405 43.25 16.68 -21.70
C SER A 405 44.73 16.32 -21.55
N THR A 406 45.04 15.02 -21.51
CA THR A 406 46.40 14.54 -21.76
C THR A 406 46.55 14.34 -23.26
N GLY A 407 47.17 15.32 -23.92
CA GLY A 407 47.46 15.25 -25.34
C GLY A 407 48.42 14.10 -25.68
N THR A 408 48.16 13.48 -26.83
CA THR A 408 49.14 12.87 -27.76
C THR A 408 50.57 12.62 -27.26
N ALA A 409 50.90 11.34 -27.10
CA ALA A 409 52.22 10.81 -27.46
C ALA A 409 52.05 9.38 -27.97
N ALA A 410 52.53 9.09 -29.18
CA ALA A 410 52.58 7.75 -29.74
C ALA A 410 53.88 7.05 -29.32
N GLY A 411 53.89 5.71 -29.24
CA GLY A 411 55.15 4.96 -29.21
C GLY A 411 55.17 3.65 -28.42
N ALA A 412 55.23 2.56 -29.17
CA ALA A 412 56.07 1.37 -28.92
C ALA A 412 55.84 0.42 -27.70
N LYS A 413 55.45 -0.81 -28.07
CA LYS A 413 56.04 -2.12 -27.69
C LYS A 413 55.89 -2.65 -26.24
N ASN A 414 55.20 -3.79 -26.13
CA ASN A 414 55.43 -4.82 -25.10
C ASN A 414 56.82 -5.46 -25.28
N PRO A 415 57.34 -6.15 -24.25
CA PRO A 415 57.29 -7.62 -24.30
C PRO A 415 56.79 -8.31 -23.00
N GLU A 416 56.67 -9.63 -23.14
CA GLU A 416 55.99 -10.64 -22.32
C GLU A 416 56.58 -10.92 -20.93
N GLY A 417 55.86 -11.69 -20.09
CA GLY A 417 56.39 -12.16 -18.80
C GLY A 417 55.48 -13.02 -17.91
N ALA A 418 55.14 -14.24 -18.35
CA ALA A 418 54.74 -15.43 -17.56
C ALA A 418 53.50 -15.40 -16.58
N GLY A 419 52.75 -16.51 -16.56
CA GLY A 419 51.92 -16.91 -15.38
C GLY A 419 50.44 -17.25 -15.60
N ARG A 420 50.13 -18.40 -16.22
CA ARG A 420 48.86 -19.14 -16.06
C ARG A 420 49.15 -20.54 -15.51
N PRO A 421 48.24 -21.13 -14.72
CA PRO A 421 47.15 -22.00 -15.24
C PRO A 421 45.77 -21.43 -14.88
N ALA A 422 44.71 -21.51 -15.70
CA ALA A 422 43.98 -22.70 -16.20
C ALA A 422 43.35 -23.50 -15.02
N SER A 423 42.04 -23.71 -14.95
CA SER A 423 41.21 -24.30 -16.02
C SER A 423 39.75 -23.77 -16.13
N SER A 424 39.27 -23.75 -17.39
CA SER A 424 37.92 -24.05 -17.95
C SER A 424 36.66 -23.87 -17.09
N GLY A 425 35.55 -23.25 -17.54
CA GLY A 425 34.99 -23.19 -18.92
C GLY A 425 34.14 -24.45 -19.20
N SER A 426 32.95 -24.43 -19.83
CA SER A 426 32.18 -23.45 -20.60
C SER A 426 30.68 -23.52 -20.17
N GLY A 427 29.76 -22.62 -20.51
CA GLY A 427 29.75 -21.56 -21.51
C GLY A 427 28.79 -21.91 -22.65
N GLU A 428 27.57 -21.36 -22.61
CA GLU A 428 26.69 -21.25 -23.78
C GLU A 428 25.80 -19.99 -23.66
N SER A 429 25.51 -19.37 -24.79
CA SER A 429 25.11 -17.96 -24.90
C SER A 429 23.71 -17.78 -25.50
N GLY A 430 22.99 -16.74 -25.07
CA GLY A 430 21.70 -16.34 -25.62
C GLY A 430 21.48 -14.83 -25.45
N ASP A 431 21.03 -14.18 -26.51
CA ASP A 431 21.23 -12.73 -26.72
C ASP A 431 20.19 -11.77 -26.12
N ILE A 432 20.72 -10.60 -25.73
CA ILE A 432 20.17 -9.24 -25.85
C ILE A 432 18.78 -8.93 -25.23
N PHE A 433 18.82 -8.17 -24.12
CA PHE A 433 18.07 -6.90 -23.96
C PHE A 433 18.89 -5.90 -23.11
N PRO A 434 19.29 -4.72 -23.61
CA PRO A 434 20.07 -3.76 -22.84
C PRO A 434 19.16 -2.87 -21.98
N GLY A 435 18.98 -3.23 -20.70
CA GLY A 435 18.02 -2.53 -19.83
C GLY A 435 18.31 -2.48 -18.33
N GLU A 436 19.42 -3.05 -17.84
CA GLU A 436 19.72 -3.02 -16.40
C GLU A 436 20.27 -1.66 -15.94
N LYS A 437 19.57 -1.08 -14.96
CA LYS A 437 19.87 0.25 -14.41
C LYS A 437 21.09 0.17 -13.50
N LEU A 438 22.17 0.87 -13.85
CA LEU A 438 23.31 1.12 -12.96
C LEU A 438 22.84 1.55 -11.55
N ASN A 439 23.04 0.66 -10.58
CA ASN A 439 22.50 0.79 -9.24
C ASN A 439 23.39 1.72 -8.41
N ARG A 440 23.07 3.02 -8.43
CA ARG A 440 23.91 4.11 -7.90
C ARG A 440 24.32 3.97 -6.44
N HIS A 441 23.57 3.22 -5.62
CA HIS A 441 23.96 2.99 -4.22
C HIS A 441 25.07 1.94 -4.09
N GLY A 442 25.04 0.89 -4.93
CA GLY A 442 26.19 -0.02 -5.08
C GLY A 442 27.41 0.70 -5.65
N LEU A 443 27.21 1.62 -6.61
CA LEU A 443 28.29 2.44 -7.15
C LEU A 443 28.87 3.42 -6.11
N ALA A 444 28.05 4.05 -5.28
CA ALA A 444 28.53 4.92 -4.20
C ALA A 444 29.36 4.17 -3.15
N GLN A 445 28.99 2.90 -2.89
CA GLN A 445 29.73 1.99 -2.01
C GLN A 445 31.06 1.55 -2.65
N GLN A 446 31.07 1.17 -3.94
CA GLN A 446 32.31 0.88 -4.69
C GLN A 446 33.24 2.11 -4.83
N LEU A 447 32.70 3.33 -4.80
CA LEU A 447 33.44 4.59 -4.90
C LEU A 447 33.78 5.23 -3.54
N GLY A 448 33.47 4.59 -2.41
CA GLY A 448 33.78 5.08 -1.06
C GLY A 448 33.06 6.38 -0.66
N LEU A 449 31.97 6.75 -1.34
CA LEU A 449 31.20 7.97 -1.08
C LEU A 449 30.34 7.78 0.19
N GLY A 450 30.92 8.10 1.34
CA GLY A 450 30.27 8.00 2.65
C GLY A 450 29.07 8.96 2.83
N VAL A 451 28.27 8.68 3.87
CA VAL A 451 27.16 9.54 4.33
C VAL A 451 27.69 10.90 4.74
N ARG A 452 27.17 11.98 4.15
CA ARG A 452 27.55 13.37 4.45
C ARG A 452 26.41 14.22 5.00
N ARG A 453 25.18 13.96 4.57
CA ARG A 453 23.98 14.73 4.94
C ARG A 453 22.87 13.84 5.48
N ILE A 454 22.38 14.14 6.67
CA ILE A 454 21.29 13.43 7.33
C ILE A 454 20.13 14.41 7.56
N VAL A 455 18.91 14.04 7.16
CA VAL A 455 17.69 14.79 7.50
C VAL A 455 16.99 14.08 8.65
N ILE A 456 16.73 14.83 9.70
CA ILE A 456 16.00 14.38 10.88
C ILE A 456 14.62 15.02 10.85
N ASP A 457 13.61 14.19 10.90
CA ASP A 457 12.22 14.62 10.97
C ASP A 457 11.74 14.59 12.43
N ALA A 458 11.08 15.68 12.85
CA ALA A 458 10.43 15.75 14.16
C ALA A 458 8.93 15.52 13.95
N GLY A 459 8.42 14.37 14.39
CA GLY A 459 7.02 13.97 14.22
C GLY A 459 6.02 15.06 14.63
N HIS A 460 4.87 15.11 13.97
CA HIS A 460 3.77 16.06 14.26
C HIS A 460 4.20 17.53 14.17
N GLY A 461 3.50 18.44 14.88
CA GLY A 461 3.79 19.87 14.96
C GLY A 461 2.58 20.76 14.71
N GLY A 462 2.60 21.99 15.24
CA GLY A 462 1.53 22.97 15.11
C GLY A 462 0.22 22.48 15.72
N HIS A 463 -0.84 22.40 14.91
CA HIS A 463 -2.15 21.92 15.34
C HIS A 463 -2.21 20.40 15.57
N ASP A 464 -1.20 19.65 15.16
CA ASP A 464 -1.08 18.21 15.42
C ASP A 464 -0.16 18.00 16.64
N PRO A 465 -0.72 17.63 17.82
CA PRO A 465 0.08 17.36 19.02
C PRO A 465 0.82 16.02 18.98
N GLY A 466 0.45 15.11 18.06
CA GLY A 466 0.75 13.68 18.16
C GLY A 466 0.08 13.05 19.38
N ALA A 467 0.67 11.97 19.89
CA ALA A 467 0.19 11.32 21.10
C ALA A 467 0.26 12.25 22.34
N ILE A 468 -0.84 12.27 23.09
CA ILE A 468 -0.91 12.92 24.40
C ILE A 468 -0.26 12.00 25.44
N GLY A 469 0.68 12.54 26.22
CA GLY A 469 1.36 11.80 27.26
C GLY A 469 0.48 11.44 28.46
N TYR A 470 0.97 10.54 29.30
CA TYR A 470 0.33 10.20 30.58
C TYR A 470 0.05 11.46 31.43
N LYS A 471 0.97 12.44 31.38
CA LYS A 471 0.70 13.82 31.80
C LYS A 471 0.07 14.57 30.62
N LYS A 472 -1.16 15.06 30.79
CA LYS A 472 -1.93 15.76 29.74
C LYS A 472 -1.23 16.97 29.11
N SER A 473 -0.28 17.59 29.80
CA SER A 473 0.51 18.73 29.30
C SER A 473 1.74 18.35 28.49
N VAL A 474 2.00 17.06 28.28
CA VAL A 474 3.18 16.55 27.57
C VAL A 474 2.73 16.01 26.22
N HIS A 475 3.09 16.68 25.13
CA HIS A 475 2.74 16.26 23.77
C HIS A 475 3.95 15.65 23.05
N GLU A 476 3.68 14.66 22.21
CA GLU A 476 4.70 14.04 21.37
C GLU A 476 5.43 15.06 20.49
N LYS A 477 4.72 16.01 19.88
CA LYS A 477 5.32 17.05 19.02
C LYS A 477 6.47 17.82 19.68
N ASP A 478 6.40 18.02 21.00
CA ASP A 478 7.38 18.78 21.77
C ASP A 478 8.60 17.92 22.08
N ILE A 479 8.36 16.67 22.52
CA ILE A 479 9.41 15.69 22.83
C ILE A 479 10.19 15.29 21.57
N ALA A 480 9.49 15.02 20.46
CA ALA A 480 10.09 14.72 19.17
C ALA A 480 11.00 15.87 18.69
N LEU A 481 10.53 17.12 18.75
CA LEU A 481 11.34 18.30 18.38
C LEU A 481 12.58 18.44 19.26
N GLN A 482 12.44 18.24 20.57
CA GLN A 482 13.56 18.34 21.51
C GLN A 482 14.62 17.26 21.23
N ILE A 483 14.22 16.00 21.05
CA ILE A 483 15.14 14.89 20.74
C ILE A 483 15.80 15.09 19.37
N SER A 484 15.04 15.47 18.34
CA SER A 484 15.58 15.75 17.00
C SER A 484 16.61 16.89 17.01
N LYS A 485 16.38 17.96 17.77
CA LYS A 485 17.38 19.03 17.98
C LYS A 485 18.65 18.51 18.66
N ARG A 486 18.54 17.64 19.67
CA ARG A 486 19.71 17.04 20.35
C ARG A 486 20.51 16.15 19.39
N LEU A 487 19.83 15.28 18.65
CA LEU A 487 20.44 14.41 17.64
C LEU A 487 21.13 15.23 16.53
N ALA A 488 20.48 16.29 16.02
CA ALA A 488 21.04 17.18 15.02
C ALA A 488 22.35 17.84 15.51
N ARG A 489 22.38 18.33 16.75
CA ARG A 489 23.62 18.87 17.35
C ARG A 489 24.71 17.81 17.41
N LYS A 490 24.42 16.62 17.97
CA LYS A 490 25.42 15.54 18.11
C LYS A 490 25.98 15.06 16.78
N ILE A 491 25.17 14.94 15.73
CA ILE A 491 25.65 14.58 14.38
C ILE A 491 26.65 15.62 13.86
N ARG A 492 26.32 16.91 13.99
CA ARG A 492 27.21 18.02 13.57
C ARG A 492 28.48 18.07 14.40
N THR A 493 28.41 17.90 15.72
CA THR A 493 29.57 18.06 16.62
C THR A 493 30.47 16.84 16.69
N GLU A 494 29.91 15.61 16.73
CA GLU A 494 30.65 14.37 16.94
C GLU A 494 30.96 13.60 15.65
N LEU A 495 30.05 13.59 14.66
CA LEU A 495 30.30 12.90 13.38
C LEU A 495 30.86 13.84 12.30
N LYS A 496 30.82 15.16 12.54
CA LYS A 496 31.18 16.21 11.56
C LYS A 496 30.38 16.15 10.25
N LEU A 497 29.15 15.64 10.33
CA LEU A 497 28.24 15.53 9.18
C LEU A 497 27.21 16.66 9.20
N GLU A 498 26.66 16.98 8.03
CA GLU A 498 25.55 17.92 7.93
C GLU A 498 24.27 17.25 8.45
N ALA A 499 23.64 17.85 9.46
CA ALA A 499 22.32 17.46 9.94
C ALA A 499 21.32 18.57 9.66
N LEU A 500 20.20 18.26 9.01
CA LEU A 500 19.10 19.17 8.75
C LEU A 500 17.84 18.69 9.50
N LEU A 501 16.96 19.63 9.87
CA LEU A 501 15.67 19.33 10.47
C LEU A 501 14.56 19.59 9.44
N THR A 502 13.48 18.80 9.44
CA THR A 502 12.27 19.14 8.67
C THR A 502 11.59 20.38 9.26
N ARG A 503 11.50 20.46 10.59
CA ARG A 503 11.08 21.64 11.37
C ARG A 503 12.00 21.88 12.57
N ASP A 504 12.30 23.14 12.85
CA ASP A 504 13.07 23.59 14.00
C ASP A 504 12.22 24.32 15.06
N ARG A 505 10.91 24.44 14.84
CA ARG A 505 9.92 25.07 15.71
C ARG A 505 8.61 24.28 15.71
N ASP A 506 7.63 24.76 16.46
CA ASP A 506 6.30 24.15 16.51
C ASP A 506 5.43 24.58 15.32
N THR A 507 5.70 23.96 14.17
CA THR A 507 4.97 24.17 12.92
C THR A 507 4.52 22.83 12.36
N TYR A 508 3.28 22.77 11.87
CA TYR A 508 2.76 21.61 11.16
C TYR A 508 3.46 21.42 9.82
N LEU A 509 3.69 20.18 9.43
CA LEU A 509 4.21 19.78 8.10
C LEU A 509 3.46 18.52 7.65
N HIS A 510 3.01 18.52 6.39
CA HIS A 510 2.34 17.36 5.81
C HIS A 510 3.30 16.16 5.66
N LEU A 511 2.78 14.93 5.71
CA LEU A 511 3.62 13.72 5.72
C LEU A 511 4.48 13.59 4.44
N GLU A 512 3.92 13.93 3.28
CA GLU A 512 4.61 13.91 1.98
C GLU A 512 5.62 15.05 1.77
N GLU A 513 5.52 16.14 2.53
CA GLU A 513 6.48 17.25 2.52
C GLU A 513 7.79 16.88 3.22
N ARG A 514 7.71 16.07 4.29
CA ARG A 514 8.87 15.65 5.08
C ARG A 514 9.90 14.87 4.25
N THR A 515 9.46 13.95 3.39
CA THR A 515 10.36 13.27 2.44
C THR A 515 10.73 14.14 1.24
N ALA A 516 9.88 15.10 0.84
CA ALA A 516 10.21 16.07 -0.21
C ALA A 516 11.42 16.92 0.21
N ILE A 517 11.42 17.46 1.43
CA ILE A 517 12.56 18.18 2.03
C ILE A 517 13.83 17.32 1.97
N ALA A 518 13.75 16.04 2.38
CA ALA A 518 14.91 15.14 2.38
C ALA A 518 15.46 14.86 0.98
N ASN A 519 14.57 14.62 0.01
CA ASN A 519 14.91 14.38 -1.39
C ASN A 519 15.51 15.64 -2.05
N THR A 520 14.87 16.80 -1.88
CA THR A 520 15.33 18.10 -2.40
C THR A 520 16.66 18.54 -1.79
N ARG A 521 16.93 18.17 -0.54
CA ARG A 521 18.24 18.39 0.10
C ARG A 521 19.28 17.34 -0.28
N ASN A 522 18.99 16.34 -1.12
CA ASN A 522 19.89 15.23 -1.44
C ASN A 522 20.47 14.56 -0.18
N ALA A 523 19.62 14.29 0.82
CA ALA A 523 20.07 13.63 2.05
C ALA A 523 20.48 12.17 1.78
N ASP A 524 21.51 11.71 2.47
CA ASP A 524 22.03 10.35 2.39
C ASP A 524 21.31 9.40 3.37
N LEU A 525 20.65 9.95 4.42
CA LEU A 525 19.77 9.22 5.35
C LEU A 525 18.59 10.11 5.78
N PHE A 526 17.44 9.48 6.09
CA PHE A 526 16.26 10.12 6.69
C PHE A 526 15.86 9.41 7.98
N ILE A 527 15.66 10.16 9.06
CA ILE A 527 15.36 9.63 10.40
C ILE A 527 14.21 10.42 11.02
N SER A 528 13.01 9.85 11.06
CA SER A 528 11.87 10.45 11.75
C SER A 528 11.82 10.00 13.21
N ILE A 529 11.60 10.94 14.14
CA ILE A 529 11.57 10.71 15.59
C ILE A 529 10.14 10.90 16.11
N HIS A 530 9.63 9.87 16.79
CA HIS A 530 8.27 9.77 17.33
C HIS A 530 8.26 9.18 18.75
N CYS A 531 7.14 9.33 19.46
CA CYS A 531 6.90 8.79 20.80
C CYS A 531 5.59 8.00 20.88
N ASN A 532 5.75 6.69 20.93
CA ASN A 532 4.71 5.67 20.88
C ASN A 532 3.56 5.89 21.89
N ALA A 533 2.39 5.36 21.56
CA ALA A 533 1.25 5.31 22.45
C ALA A 533 0.43 4.04 22.25
N ALA A 534 -0.09 3.53 23.37
CA ALA A 534 -1.02 2.41 23.41
C ALA A 534 -2.13 2.66 24.43
N ALA A 535 -3.30 2.06 24.20
CA ALA A 535 -4.46 2.14 25.09
C ALA A 535 -4.16 1.61 26.51
N SER A 536 -3.25 0.65 26.65
CA SER A 536 -2.75 0.20 27.95
C SER A 536 -1.55 1.05 28.39
N PRO A 537 -1.65 1.86 29.47
CA PRO A 537 -0.53 2.64 30.01
C PRO A 537 0.56 1.76 30.65
N LYS A 538 0.41 0.42 30.62
CA LYS A 538 1.44 -0.56 30.99
C LYS A 538 2.38 -0.91 29.83
N ALA A 539 2.04 -0.58 28.58
CA ALA A 539 2.95 -0.75 27.44
C ALA A 539 4.17 0.16 27.60
N TYR A 540 5.36 -0.31 27.21
CA TYR A 540 6.63 0.41 27.31
C TYR A 540 7.70 -0.20 26.40
N GLY A 541 8.75 0.56 26.13
CA GLY A 541 9.90 0.14 25.32
C GLY A 541 10.07 0.93 24.03
N MET A 542 11.03 0.48 23.22
CA MET A 542 11.54 1.21 22.06
C MET A 542 11.46 0.30 20.83
N GLU A 543 11.06 0.84 19.68
CA GLU A 543 11.02 0.13 18.39
C GLU A 543 11.44 1.05 17.24
N THR A 544 11.98 0.47 16.16
CA THR A 544 12.40 1.21 14.97
C THR A 544 11.79 0.58 13.74
N TYR A 545 11.21 1.40 12.87
CA TYR A 545 10.46 0.97 11.70
C TYR A 545 11.13 1.40 10.40
N PHE A 546 10.95 0.58 9.36
CA PHE A 546 11.20 0.95 7.97
C PHE A 546 9.96 0.69 7.10
N LEU A 547 9.91 1.31 5.92
CA LEU A 547 8.77 1.25 5.02
C LEU A 547 8.65 -0.11 4.31
N ASN A 548 7.63 -0.88 4.66
CA ASN A 548 7.15 -2.08 3.95
C ASN A 548 5.74 -2.43 4.48
N LEU A 549 5.06 -3.43 3.91
CA LEU A 549 3.81 -3.96 4.45
C LEU A 549 4.02 -4.51 5.88
N ALA A 550 3.14 -4.12 6.80
CA ALA A 550 3.15 -4.64 8.18
C ALA A 550 2.81 -6.14 8.21
N THR A 551 3.38 -6.85 9.19
CA THR A 551 3.12 -8.28 9.45
C THR A 551 2.57 -8.57 10.84
N ASP A 552 2.51 -7.57 11.72
CA ASP A 552 1.97 -7.66 13.07
C ASP A 552 0.95 -6.55 13.34
N GLU A 553 -0.06 -6.88 14.15
CA GLU A 553 -1.15 -5.95 14.49
C GLU A 553 -0.64 -4.72 15.25
N ASP A 554 0.33 -4.88 16.15
CA ASP A 554 1.06 -3.78 16.80
C ASP A 554 1.57 -2.76 15.76
N ALA A 555 2.32 -3.23 14.75
CA ALA A 555 2.85 -2.38 13.67
C ALA A 555 1.75 -1.72 12.83
N VAL A 556 0.62 -2.41 12.60
CA VAL A 556 -0.55 -1.82 11.94
C VAL A 556 -1.11 -0.68 12.80
N GLN A 557 -1.30 -0.87 14.10
CA GLN A 557 -1.87 0.17 14.98
C GLN A 557 -0.95 1.40 15.13
N VAL A 558 0.37 1.21 15.19
CA VAL A 558 1.32 2.33 15.12
C VAL A 558 1.19 3.05 13.77
N ALA A 559 1.15 2.31 12.65
CA ALA A 559 0.95 2.91 11.33
C ALA A 559 -0.41 3.64 11.20
N VAL A 560 -1.51 3.12 11.77
CA VAL A 560 -2.80 3.82 11.81
C VAL A 560 -2.63 5.18 12.50
N ARG A 561 -2.06 5.19 13.71
CA ARG A 561 -1.85 6.42 14.51
C ARG A 561 -0.99 7.45 13.78
N GLU A 562 0.20 7.05 13.33
CA GLU A 562 1.14 7.99 12.70
C GLU A 562 0.65 8.47 11.33
N ASN A 563 -0.15 7.65 10.66
CA ASN A 563 -0.82 8.08 9.45
C ASN A 563 -2.05 8.96 9.74
N ALA A 564 -2.69 8.90 10.91
CA ALA A 564 -3.97 9.55 11.23
C ALA A 564 -3.94 11.09 11.22
N ALA A 565 -2.76 11.70 11.35
CA ALA A 565 -2.52 13.12 11.01
C ALA A 565 -2.88 13.45 9.55
N SER A 566 -3.09 12.42 8.74
CA SER A 566 -3.84 12.43 7.49
C SER A 566 -5.00 11.44 7.56
N ARG A 567 -6.17 11.78 7.00
CA ARG A 567 -7.39 10.95 7.09
C ARG A 567 -7.35 9.72 6.13
N LYS A 568 -6.15 9.21 5.81
CA LYS A 568 -5.83 8.26 4.73
C LYS A 568 -6.12 6.80 5.11
N ASN A 569 -6.50 5.97 4.14
CA ASN A 569 -6.65 4.52 4.35
C ASN A 569 -5.34 3.76 4.12
N ILE A 570 -4.97 2.87 5.05
CA ILE A 570 -3.80 1.99 4.90
C ILE A 570 -3.85 1.15 3.62
N SER A 571 -5.04 0.73 3.16
CA SER A 571 -5.18 -0.07 1.93
C SER A 571 -4.75 0.68 0.66
N ASP A 572 -4.87 2.01 0.63
CA ASP A 572 -4.36 2.82 -0.48
C ASP A 572 -2.82 2.81 -0.48
N LEU A 573 -2.20 2.89 0.70
CA LEU A 573 -0.74 2.77 0.84
C LEU A 573 -0.23 1.37 0.50
N GLN A 574 -0.97 0.30 0.81
CA GLN A 574 -0.58 -1.06 0.39
C GLN A 574 -0.52 -1.17 -1.14
N ALA A 575 -1.50 -0.60 -1.86
CA ALA A 575 -1.50 -0.58 -3.32
C ALA A 575 -0.32 0.22 -3.88
N ILE A 576 -0.04 1.40 -3.32
CA ILE A 576 1.12 2.23 -3.70
C ILE A 576 2.44 1.52 -3.38
N LEU A 577 2.55 0.84 -2.24
CA LEU A 577 3.77 0.13 -1.84
C LEU A 577 4.07 -1.04 -2.79
N ASN A 578 3.08 -1.85 -3.16
CA ASN A 578 3.27 -2.94 -4.13
C ASN A 578 3.83 -2.43 -5.48
N ASP A 579 3.50 -1.19 -5.85
CA ASP A 579 3.94 -0.49 -7.07
C ASP A 579 5.25 0.32 -6.89
N LEU A 580 5.72 0.51 -5.64
CA LEU A 580 6.95 1.24 -5.29
C LEU A 580 8.05 0.37 -4.65
N MET A 581 7.79 -0.90 -4.33
CA MET A 581 8.73 -1.79 -3.65
C MET A 581 9.95 -2.14 -4.51
N GLN A 582 10.94 -1.24 -4.47
CA GLN A 582 12.27 -1.40 -5.05
C GLN A 582 13.23 -1.93 -3.99
N ASN A 583 13.59 -3.22 -4.09
CA ASN A 583 14.18 -4.02 -3.01
C ASN A 583 15.45 -3.42 -2.36
N ALA A 584 16.29 -2.71 -3.11
CA ALA A 584 17.56 -2.17 -2.60
C ALA A 584 17.41 -1.17 -1.44
N LYS A 585 16.41 -0.27 -1.48
CA LYS A 585 16.21 0.74 -0.42
C LYS A 585 15.66 0.15 0.87
N ILE A 586 14.84 -0.90 0.75
CA ILE A 586 14.20 -1.58 1.87
C ILE A 586 15.27 -2.28 2.71
N ASN A 587 16.24 -2.93 2.06
CA ASN A 587 17.37 -3.60 2.71
C ASN A 587 18.25 -2.61 3.49
N GLU A 588 18.66 -1.49 2.88
CA GLU A 588 19.47 -0.49 3.60
C GLU A 588 18.69 0.19 4.74
N SER A 589 17.40 0.44 4.57
CA SER A 589 16.55 0.99 5.64
C SER A 589 16.41 0.00 6.81
N SER A 590 16.30 -1.30 6.51
CA SER A 590 16.30 -2.38 7.51
C SER A 590 17.64 -2.48 8.26
N ARG A 591 18.77 -2.39 7.56
CA ARG A 591 20.11 -2.34 8.18
C ARG A 591 20.27 -1.12 9.09
N LEU A 592 19.92 0.08 8.60
CA LEU A 592 19.92 1.31 9.39
C LEU A 592 19.06 1.19 10.65
N ALA A 593 17.85 0.64 10.52
CA ALA A 593 16.95 0.39 11.64
C ALA A 593 17.56 -0.58 12.66
N GLY A 594 18.22 -1.65 12.21
CA GLY A 594 18.93 -2.62 13.06
C GLY A 594 20.04 -1.97 13.90
N HIS A 595 20.88 -1.15 13.27
CA HIS A 595 21.96 -0.43 13.94
C HIS A 595 21.44 0.58 14.97
N ILE A 596 20.41 1.36 14.61
CA ILE A 596 19.75 2.32 15.51
C ILE A 596 19.09 1.60 16.68
N GLN A 597 18.24 0.61 16.43
CA GLN A 597 17.52 -0.14 17.45
C GLN A 597 18.47 -0.79 18.46
N LYS A 598 19.49 -1.51 17.99
CA LYS A 598 20.48 -2.21 18.84
C LYS A 598 21.26 -1.22 19.71
N SER A 599 21.77 -0.14 19.11
CA SER A 599 22.61 0.84 19.80
C SER A 599 21.81 1.67 20.80
N MET A 600 20.62 2.13 20.41
CA MET A 600 19.70 2.88 21.26
C MET A 600 19.30 2.06 22.50
N VAL A 601 18.81 0.83 22.31
CA VAL A 601 18.40 -0.04 23.43
C VAL A 601 19.57 -0.32 24.37
N ASN A 602 20.76 -0.65 23.86
CA ASN A 602 21.92 -0.97 24.69
C ASN A 602 22.44 0.26 25.47
N HIS A 603 22.46 1.43 24.83
CA HIS A 603 22.85 2.69 25.48
C HIS A 603 21.90 3.08 26.61
N MET A 604 20.59 2.83 26.43
CA MET A 604 19.58 3.12 27.46
C MET A 604 19.56 2.05 28.57
N LYS A 605 19.70 0.76 28.26
CA LYS A 605 19.74 -0.34 29.25
C LYS A 605 20.86 -0.19 30.27
N SER A 606 22.02 0.33 29.86
CA SER A 606 23.17 0.57 30.76
C SER A 606 22.98 1.74 31.73
N ARG A 607 21.90 2.53 31.59
CA ARG A 607 21.63 3.74 32.40
C ARG A 607 20.27 3.71 33.10
N TYR A 608 19.32 2.93 32.59
CA TYR A 608 17.93 2.96 33.01
C TYR A 608 17.36 1.56 33.16
N SER A 609 16.75 1.29 34.32
CA SER A 609 15.97 0.08 34.54
C SER A 609 14.71 0.03 33.66
N LYS A 610 14.19 -1.17 33.39
CA LYS A 610 12.96 -1.40 32.62
C LYS A 610 12.97 -0.74 31.23
N ILE A 611 14.05 -0.95 30.47
CA ILE A 611 14.12 -0.64 29.03
C ILE A 611 13.83 -1.92 28.23
N LYS A 612 12.75 -1.91 27.45
CA LYS A 612 12.32 -3.06 26.63
C LYS A 612 12.68 -2.82 25.16
N ASN A 613 13.27 -3.84 24.54
CA ASN A 613 13.46 -3.92 23.09
C ASN A 613 12.16 -4.45 22.47
N LYS A 614 11.46 -3.66 21.63
CA LYS A 614 10.35 -4.15 20.79
C LYS A 614 10.79 -4.50 19.36
N GLY A 615 12.08 -4.34 19.06
CA GLY A 615 12.71 -4.82 17.83
C GLY A 615 12.71 -3.83 16.67
N VAL A 616 13.15 -4.31 15.51
CA VAL A 616 12.97 -3.64 14.23
C VAL A 616 11.70 -4.19 13.60
N LYS A 617 10.88 -3.31 13.04
CA LYS A 617 9.60 -3.64 12.43
C LYS A 617 9.45 -3.03 11.05
N LYS A 618 8.43 -3.48 10.34
CA LYS A 618 7.99 -2.90 9.07
C LYS A 618 6.55 -2.43 9.20
N ALA A 619 6.24 -1.26 8.68
CA ALA A 619 4.86 -0.82 8.55
C ALA A 619 4.68 0.23 7.43
N PRO A 620 3.45 0.40 6.92
CA PRO A 620 3.16 1.34 5.85
C PRO A 620 3.03 2.75 6.43
N PHE A 621 4.15 3.46 6.61
CA PHE A 621 4.18 4.85 7.09
C PHE A 621 4.23 5.85 5.93
N TYR A 622 3.28 6.79 5.86
CA TYR A 622 3.32 7.84 4.83
C TYR A 622 4.53 8.77 4.96
N VAL A 623 5.06 8.99 6.16
CA VAL A 623 6.25 9.83 6.39
C VAL A 623 7.55 9.23 5.85
N LEU A 624 7.55 7.95 5.47
CA LEU A 624 8.69 7.31 4.78
C LEU A 624 8.46 7.20 3.26
N LEU A 625 7.25 7.52 2.78
CA LEU A 625 6.85 7.30 1.39
C LEU A 625 7.60 8.23 0.43
N GLY A 626 8.12 7.64 -0.65
CA GLY A 626 8.87 8.36 -1.69
C GLY A 626 10.26 8.84 -1.26
N ALA A 627 10.78 8.43 -0.10
CA ALA A 627 12.17 8.70 0.28
C ALA A 627 13.14 8.12 -0.76
N ARG A 628 14.15 8.92 -1.16
CA ARG A 628 15.19 8.49 -2.12
C ARG A 628 16.39 7.82 -1.47
N MET A 629 16.51 7.94 -0.15
CA MET A 629 17.58 7.42 0.70
C MET A 629 17.06 6.38 1.71
N PRO A 630 17.92 5.63 2.42
CA PRO A 630 17.51 4.79 3.54
C PRO A 630 16.76 5.62 4.59
N SER A 631 15.61 5.13 5.02
CA SER A 631 14.65 5.91 5.81
C SER A 631 14.02 5.10 6.92
N VAL A 632 13.96 5.67 8.13
CA VAL A 632 13.42 5.00 9.33
C VAL A 632 12.54 5.94 10.15
N LEU A 633 11.60 5.34 10.89
CA LEU A 633 10.85 6.00 11.97
C LEU A 633 11.26 5.35 13.29
N VAL A 634 11.67 6.15 14.28
CA VAL A 634 12.16 5.69 15.57
C VAL A 634 11.14 6.04 16.65
N GLU A 635 10.49 5.02 17.21
CA GLU A 635 9.59 5.12 18.35
C GLU A 635 10.40 5.01 19.64
N VAL A 636 10.78 6.15 20.23
CA VAL A 636 11.81 6.18 21.28
C VAL A 636 11.34 5.63 22.64
N SER A 637 10.04 5.69 22.93
CA SER A 637 9.41 5.32 24.21
C SER A 637 7.89 5.48 24.13
N PHE A 638 7.13 4.85 25.02
CA PHE A 638 5.67 5.04 25.10
C PHE A 638 5.31 6.28 25.94
N ILE A 639 4.91 7.37 25.30
CA ILE A 639 4.50 8.61 25.99
C ILE A 639 3.25 8.41 26.86
N SER A 640 2.41 7.42 26.54
CA SER A 640 1.25 7.02 27.35
C SER A 640 1.62 6.24 28.63
N ASN A 641 2.88 5.80 28.78
CA ASN A 641 3.36 5.13 29.99
C ASN A 641 3.76 6.15 31.07
N PRO A 642 3.33 6.02 32.34
CA PRO A 642 3.70 6.96 33.40
C PRO A 642 5.22 7.13 33.60
N ARG A 643 5.97 6.02 33.52
CA ARG A 643 7.43 6.01 33.75
C ARG A 643 8.17 6.60 32.56
N GLU A 644 7.77 6.22 31.35
CA GLU A 644 8.44 6.72 30.14
C GLU A 644 8.05 8.16 29.83
N CYS A 645 6.81 8.59 30.07
CA CYS A 645 6.41 10.01 30.04
C CYS A 645 7.29 10.89 30.96
N ASN A 646 7.46 10.50 32.23
CA ASN A 646 8.35 11.20 33.17
C ASN A 646 9.81 11.22 32.70
N ARG A 647 10.29 10.13 32.10
CA ARG A 647 11.63 10.06 31.51
C ARG A 647 11.76 10.96 30.28
N LEU A 648 10.79 10.96 29.38
CA LEU A 648 10.79 11.80 28.17
C LEU A 648 10.80 13.29 28.51
N THR A 649 10.17 13.72 29.61
CA THR A 649 10.29 15.10 30.10
C THR A 649 11.66 15.46 30.71
N ASN A 650 12.57 14.49 30.90
CA ASN A 650 13.89 14.74 31.49
C ASN A 650 14.96 14.98 30.41
N SER A 651 15.63 16.13 30.47
CA SER A 651 16.66 16.53 29.51
C SER A 651 17.81 15.51 29.35
N ASN A 652 18.26 14.88 30.44
CA ASN A 652 19.36 13.90 30.40
C ASN A 652 18.91 12.58 29.76
N TYR A 653 17.66 12.17 29.96
CA TYR A 653 17.10 11.01 29.25
C TYR A 653 17.05 11.26 27.74
N GLN A 654 16.60 12.44 27.31
CA GLN A 654 16.61 12.82 25.89
C GLN A 654 18.03 12.90 25.28
N GLU A 655 19.02 13.39 26.04
CA GLU A 655 20.43 13.38 25.60
C GLU A 655 20.97 11.96 25.43
N HIS A 656 20.62 11.03 26.33
CA HIS A 656 20.99 9.61 26.21
C HIS A 656 20.26 8.91 25.06
N LEU A 657 18.99 9.23 24.80
CA LEU A 657 18.27 8.76 23.60
C LEU A 657 19.00 9.19 22.32
N ALA A 658 19.30 10.50 22.21
CA ALA A 658 20.01 11.05 21.06
C ALA A 658 21.42 10.44 20.89
N ALA A 659 22.14 10.19 21.99
CA ALA A 659 23.45 9.52 21.96
C ALA A 659 23.35 8.03 21.53
N GLY A 660 22.31 7.32 21.97
CA GLY A 660 22.05 5.93 21.56
C GLY A 660 21.71 5.82 20.07
N ILE A 661 20.88 6.71 19.55
CA ILE A 661 20.56 6.79 18.11
C ILE A 661 21.81 7.16 17.30
N LEU A 662 22.58 8.15 17.75
CA LEU A 662 23.85 8.56 17.13
C LEU A 662 24.86 7.40 17.02
N ALA A 663 24.98 6.59 18.08
CA ALA A 663 25.84 5.42 18.08
C ALA A 663 25.41 4.39 17.01
N GLY A 664 24.10 4.25 16.77
CA GLY A 664 23.56 3.42 15.70
C GLY A 664 23.87 3.97 14.31
N ILE A 665 23.65 5.26 14.08
CA ILE A 665 24.03 5.95 12.83
C ILE A 665 25.54 5.75 12.57
N ARG A 666 26.39 5.95 13.58
CA ARG A 666 27.84 5.74 13.51
C ARG A 666 28.19 4.28 13.17
N GLY A 667 27.48 3.31 13.73
CA GLY A 667 27.64 1.88 13.42
C GLY A 667 27.34 1.56 11.97
N TYR A 668 26.17 1.99 11.48
CA TYR A 668 25.75 1.82 10.09
C TYR A 668 26.73 2.47 9.09
N ILE A 669 27.21 3.69 9.38
CA ILE A 669 28.19 4.38 8.52
C ILE A 669 29.52 3.63 8.47
N ARG A 670 30.01 3.08 9.59
CA ARG A 670 31.25 2.26 9.59
C ARG A 670 31.09 0.96 8.82
N GLU A 671 29.93 0.31 8.91
CA GLU A 671 29.66 -0.94 8.19
C GLU A 671 29.68 -0.72 6.67
N ASN A 672 29.12 0.40 6.20
CA ASN A 672 29.10 0.76 4.78
C ASN A 672 30.37 1.50 4.29
N ASN A 673 31.14 2.12 5.19
CA ASN A 673 32.45 2.72 4.90
C ASN A 673 33.36 2.64 6.15
N PRO A 674 34.18 1.59 6.28
CA PRO A 674 35.04 1.38 7.45
C PRO A 674 36.07 2.49 7.72
N ARG A 675 36.39 3.31 6.71
CA ARG A 675 37.34 4.42 6.83
C ARG A 675 36.69 5.78 7.13
N ALA A 676 35.36 5.86 7.19
CA ALA A 676 34.61 7.12 7.31
C ALA A 676 34.94 7.99 8.53
N PHE A 677 35.56 7.42 9.57
CA PHE A 677 35.95 8.12 10.80
C PHE A 677 37.43 7.94 11.17
N LEU A 678 38.27 7.45 10.25
CA LEU A 678 39.71 7.41 10.48
C LEU A 678 40.32 8.79 10.16
N PRO A 679 41.31 9.27 10.93
CA PRO A 679 42.07 10.44 10.54
C PRO A 679 42.78 10.18 9.20
N ALA A 680 42.86 11.20 8.35
CA ALA A 680 43.60 11.09 7.09
C ALA A 680 45.05 10.70 7.41
N SER A 681 45.53 9.61 6.81
CA SER A 681 46.92 9.18 7.00
C SER A 681 47.84 10.27 6.47
N SER A 682 48.63 10.89 7.35
CA SER A 682 49.65 11.87 6.97
C SER A 682 50.51 11.31 5.83
N PRO A 683 50.84 12.11 4.80
CA PRO A 683 51.73 11.64 3.75
C PRO A 683 53.04 11.20 4.39
N ARG A 684 53.45 9.94 4.17
CA ARG A 684 54.78 9.49 4.58
C ARG A 684 55.78 10.45 3.95
N ARG A 685 56.53 11.18 4.78
CA ARG A 685 57.75 11.84 4.33
C ARG A 685 58.60 10.75 3.68
N LYS A 686 58.91 10.90 2.40
CA LYS A 686 60.02 10.17 1.79
C LYS A 686 61.28 10.67 2.48
N GLY A 687 61.95 9.78 3.21
CA GLY A 687 63.36 9.93 3.55
C GLY A 687 64.21 9.50 2.36
#